data_AF-A0A175W8N4-F1
#
_entry.id   AF-A0A175W8N4-F1
#
_cell.length_a   1.000
_cell.length_b   1.000
_cell.length_c   1.000
_cell.angle_alpha   90.00
_cell.angle_beta   90.00
_cell.angle_gamma   90.00
#
_symmetry.space_group_name_H-M   'P 1'
#
loop_
_entity.id
_entity.type
_entity.pdbx_description
1 polymer ?
#
loop_
_entity_poly.entity_id
_entity_poly.type
_entity_poly.pdbx_seq_one_letter_code
_entity_poly.pdbx_strand_id
1 'polypeptide(L)'
;MPRAQQPSIRSFFQPRSQPAYAAPPQSAPPTDPNSDSAATKLTTSPPPPPAPPLPPTAEPSRQPPPSSAVPTVVIPVTLPPNGIPVLPPVPSLPSGASIVPLAEQHIPALRRINSLLLPVAYPDSFYAKALDPLAAGLFSRAILWQDSDADTPKVIGGLICRLEQNPFLDAQGQPLPWAALPTHSQKSAPVSLNTPYHAIYIQSLVLLSPYRSLGLAAAALDHIVASAALLPAAGSNIDARTIYAHVWTENEEGLKWYQARGFARHGREPVKGYYIKLRPDTAWVVRRDIGVPTPSSLLSTHETAPAPAPAPSTSMQDPPGTAITGGSGGVLAAAVNLAPMAASSTSPSPSPSPAGVTPPPPPPAAADVNGNGNGPPRRQPAATNPSSSTSSLSFQNTRPETEWNDLPADMVGRSPHLSAPSGPGSNASSRSSSTARKKKERTYPSAAPHATFRSSHSSLRQRIRRSLHDLVDVFFEDAFHLIKSLRKRLDLVGNDFYLAHIYRTVRWWTRPTHVTVLGDLLGSQWVDDNEFYRRAGRYWDRVFRGAERVPDDVAAYPADEYDVTGHLAGGPFNESTVWTSRIINVAGNHDIGYAGDINENRAKRFERAFGKVNYELRFELPLADPSLAETVFNDEKNPNLDSDRLIPELRIVVLNDMNLDTPAASSKLQDDTYSFVNAVINTAAAVEFKGQFTVVLTHIPLYKPEGVCVDDPFFDFHGHDGTLKEQNQLSAAASKGFLEGILGMSGDTNAAAGGRGRRGIILNGHDHEGCDTWHYINQTTTGQDEPGWEVKRWRQAKAAGIVGQAGLPGAREITVRSMMGDFGGNAGLLSIWFDEASWEWKAEYATCPLGRQHFWWVVHVLDLIVVLGLLLSSLATVLSAVGLNIDKLAHKSVAQPCTPSKETANIVMPTKESIILDRDGNSR
;
A
#
# COMPACT_ATOMS: atom_id res chain seq x y z
N MET A 1 38.90 -18.11 -33.20
CA MET A 1 37.54 -18.70 -33.28
C MET A 1 36.57 -17.57 -33.62
N PRO A 2 35.55 -17.78 -34.48
CA PRO A 2 34.57 -16.72 -34.72
C PRO A 2 33.84 -16.45 -33.39
N ARG A 3 33.86 -15.21 -32.90
CA ARG A 3 33.04 -14.74 -31.77
C ARG A 3 31.61 -15.21 -32.05
N ALA A 4 31.12 -16.19 -31.30
CA ALA A 4 29.72 -16.60 -31.37
C ALA A 4 28.91 -15.33 -31.11
N GLN A 5 28.16 -14.87 -32.12
CA GLN A 5 27.31 -13.68 -32.00
C GLN A 5 26.31 -13.96 -30.88
N GLN A 6 26.51 -13.32 -29.72
CA GLN A 6 25.51 -13.30 -28.67
C GLN A 6 24.20 -12.76 -29.27
N PRO A 7 23.06 -13.44 -29.06
CA PRO A 7 21.79 -12.96 -29.58
C PRO A 7 21.50 -11.56 -29.03
N SER A 8 21.05 -10.64 -29.89
CA SER A 8 20.79 -9.25 -29.47
C SER A 8 19.83 -9.22 -28.29
N ILE A 9 20.00 -8.30 -27.34
CA ILE A 9 19.20 -8.35 -26.10
C ILE A 9 17.68 -8.21 -26.35
N ARG A 10 17.28 -7.61 -27.48
CA ARG A 10 15.87 -7.58 -27.95
C ARG A 10 15.25 -8.98 -28.02
N SER A 11 16.03 -10.02 -28.31
CA SER A 11 15.55 -11.41 -28.32
C SER A 11 15.19 -11.93 -26.93
N PHE A 12 15.84 -11.42 -25.88
CA PHE A 12 15.52 -11.77 -24.50
C PHE A 12 14.31 -11.00 -23.97
N PHE A 13 14.05 -9.79 -24.47
CA PHE A 13 12.93 -8.94 -24.00
C PHE A 13 11.66 -9.00 -24.89
N GLN A 14 11.62 -9.87 -25.90
CA GLN A 14 10.41 -10.05 -26.71
C GLN A 14 9.39 -10.91 -25.95
N PRO A 15 8.12 -10.45 -25.80
CA PRO A 15 7.08 -11.31 -25.26
C PRO A 15 6.85 -12.51 -26.19
N ARG A 16 6.73 -13.71 -25.62
CA ARG A 16 6.14 -14.85 -26.36
C ARG A 16 4.77 -14.39 -26.88
N SER A 17 4.54 -14.57 -28.18
CA SER A 17 3.32 -14.16 -28.88
C SER A 17 2.07 -14.44 -28.04
N GLN A 18 1.27 -13.41 -27.80
CA GLN A 18 -0.05 -13.56 -27.16
C GLN A 18 -0.80 -14.71 -27.87
N PRO A 19 -1.48 -15.60 -27.12
CA PRO A 19 -2.38 -16.55 -27.74
C PRO A 19 -3.42 -15.75 -28.53
N ALA A 20 -3.50 -16.01 -29.84
CA ALA A 20 -4.44 -15.34 -30.73
C ALA A 20 -5.85 -15.54 -30.20
N TYR A 21 -6.43 -14.49 -29.62
CA TYR A 21 -7.84 -14.48 -29.26
C TYR A 21 -8.63 -14.49 -30.57
N ALA A 22 -9.43 -15.54 -30.76
CA ALA A 22 -10.37 -15.59 -31.87
C ALA A 22 -11.29 -14.37 -31.79
N ALA A 23 -11.38 -13.63 -32.90
CA ALA A 23 -12.31 -12.51 -33.01
C ALA A 23 -13.75 -12.99 -32.70
N PRO A 24 -14.57 -12.20 -31.98
CA PRO A 24 -15.98 -12.53 -31.81
C PRO A 24 -16.66 -12.58 -33.18
N PRO A 25 -17.64 -13.49 -33.37
CA PRO A 25 -18.30 -13.66 -34.66
C PRO A 25 -18.94 -12.34 -35.06
N GLN A 26 -18.57 -11.85 -36.24
CA GLN A 26 -19.20 -10.69 -36.87
C GLN A 26 -20.69 -10.99 -37.01
N SER A 27 -21.49 -10.09 -36.45
CA SER A 27 -22.93 -10.03 -36.64
C SER A 27 -23.26 -10.09 -38.14
N ALA A 28 -24.09 -11.07 -38.47
CA ALA A 28 -24.59 -11.34 -39.81
C ALA A 28 -25.12 -10.06 -40.49
N PRO A 29 -24.79 -9.83 -41.77
CA PRO A 29 -25.46 -8.82 -42.57
C PRO A 29 -26.86 -9.32 -42.99
N PRO A 30 -27.86 -8.44 -43.12
CA PRO A 30 -29.17 -8.82 -43.64
C PRO A 30 -29.08 -9.06 -45.15
N THR A 31 -29.47 -10.26 -45.58
CA THR A 31 -29.63 -10.67 -46.98
C THR A 31 -30.87 -10.02 -47.63
N ASP A 32 -30.61 -9.17 -48.63
CA ASP A 32 -31.14 -9.09 -50.02
C ASP A 32 -32.64 -9.27 -50.32
N PRO A 33 -33.21 -8.50 -51.27
CA PRO A 33 -33.09 -8.89 -52.71
C PRO A 33 -33.10 -7.75 -53.76
N ASN A 34 -32.22 -7.81 -54.78
CA ASN A 34 -32.60 -7.85 -56.21
C ASN A 34 -31.44 -7.64 -57.21
N SER A 35 -31.49 -8.48 -58.26
CA SER A 35 -31.14 -8.30 -59.68
C SER A 35 -29.68 -8.09 -60.16
N ASP A 36 -29.24 -9.11 -60.90
CA ASP A 36 -28.64 -9.09 -62.25
C ASP A 36 -27.31 -8.35 -62.51
N SER A 37 -26.25 -9.12 -62.79
CA SER A 37 -25.72 -9.30 -64.17
C SER A 37 -24.37 -10.04 -64.23
N ALA A 38 -24.34 -11.00 -65.15
CA ALA A 38 -23.24 -11.70 -65.83
C ALA A 38 -21.78 -11.22 -65.67
N ALA A 39 -20.84 -12.18 -65.50
CA ALA A 39 -19.98 -12.65 -66.60
C ALA A 39 -18.95 -13.70 -66.14
N THR A 40 -18.92 -14.78 -66.92
CA THR A 40 -18.11 -16.00 -66.88
C THR A 40 -16.61 -15.75 -67.10
N LYS A 41 -15.75 -16.40 -66.31
CA LYS A 41 -14.44 -16.91 -66.79
C LYS A 41 -13.96 -18.09 -65.95
N LEU A 42 -14.06 -19.28 -66.54
CA LEU A 42 -13.43 -20.51 -66.07
C LEU A 42 -11.92 -20.43 -66.26
N THR A 43 -11.16 -20.72 -65.20
CA THR A 43 -9.81 -21.32 -65.33
C THR A 43 -9.67 -22.37 -64.23
N THR A 44 -9.30 -23.56 -64.68
CA THR A 44 -9.16 -24.83 -63.98
C THR A 44 -7.99 -24.80 -62.99
N SER A 45 -8.25 -25.16 -61.73
CA SER A 45 -7.25 -25.47 -60.71
C SER A 45 -7.34 -26.95 -60.30
N PRO A 46 -6.21 -27.61 -59.97
CA PRO A 46 -6.11 -29.05 -59.68
C PRO A 46 -6.66 -29.42 -58.29
N PRO A 47 -6.91 -30.72 -57.99
CA PRO A 47 -7.68 -31.15 -56.85
C PRO A 47 -6.98 -30.87 -55.51
N PRO A 48 -7.74 -30.66 -54.42
CA PRO A 48 -7.17 -30.43 -53.09
C PRO A 48 -6.47 -31.70 -52.56
N PRO A 49 -5.41 -31.55 -51.75
CA PRO A 49 -4.69 -32.67 -51.16
C PRO A 49 -5.58 -33.41 -50.13
N PRO A 50 -5.29 -34.69 -49.85
CA PRO A 50 -6.08 -35.50 -48.94
C PRO A 50 -6.01 -34.95 -47.51
N ALA A 51 -7.13 -35.04 -46.80
CA ALA A 51 -7.25 -34.64 -45.41
C ALA A 51 -6.16 -35.32 -44.54
N PRO A 52 -5.53 -34.59 -43.60
CA PRO A 52 -4.57 -35.18 -42.68
C PRO A 52 -5.26 -36.20 -41.76
N PRO A 53 -4.53 -37.25 -41.34
CA PRO A 53 -5.10 -38.32 -40.52
C PRO A 53 -5.53 -37.78 -39.16
N LEU A 54 -6.69 -38.29 -38.72
CA LEU A 54 -7.25 -38.08 -37.39
C LEU A 54 -6.17 -38.34 -36.32
N PRO A 55 -5.95 -37.42 -35.36
CA PRO A 55 -5.05 -37.66 -34.25
C PRO A 55 -5.59 -38.81 -33.38
N PRO A 56 -4.70 -39.59 -32.75
CA PRO A 56 -5.06 -40.75 -31.96
C PRO A 56 -5.95 -40.33 -30.79
N THR A 57 -6.92 -41.20 -30.53
CA THR A 57 -7.92 -41.14 -29.47
C THR A 57 -7.27 -40.68 -28.16
N ALA A 58 -7.52 -39.41 -27.82
CA ALA A 58 -7.18 -38.89 -26.51
C ALA A 58 -7.96 -39.68 -25.47
N GLU A 59 -7.23 -40.27 -24.53
CA GLU A 59 -7.74 -40.73 -23.25
C GLU A 59 -8.69 -39.69 -22.67
N PRO A 60 -9.75 -40.10 -21.96
CA PRO A 60 -10.71 -39.17 -21.39
C PRO A 60 -9.96 -38.29 -20.40
N SER A 61 -9.63 -37.08 -20.86
CA SER A 61 -9.20 -35.97 -20.04
C SER A 61 -10.20 -35.90 -18.90
N ARG A 62 -9.71 -36.22 -17.69
CA ARG A 62 -10.43 -36.08 -16.45
C ARG A 62 -10.99 -34.67 -16.43
N GLN A 63 -12.28 -34.57 -16.75
CA GLN A 63 -13.04 -33.38 -16.48
C GLN A 63 -12.76 -33.05 -15.00
N PRO A 64 -12.37 -31.81 -14.67
CA PRO A 64 -12.49 -31.39 -13.29
C PRO A 64 -13.96 -31.66 -12.92
N PRO A 65 -14.24 -32.25 -11.76
CA PRO A 65 -15.62 -32.51 -11.36
C PRO A 65 -16.40 -31.21 -11.55
N PRO A 66 -17.64 -31.26 -12.08
CA PRO A 66 -18.44 -30.06 -12.23
C PRO A 66 -18.46 -29.39 -10.87
N SER A 67 -17.77 -28.25 -10.77
CA SER A 67 -17.90 -27.36 -9.63
C SER A 67 -19.40 -27.20 -9.50
N SER A 68 -19.95 -27.72 -8.41
CA SER A 68 -21.38 -27.75 -8.17
C SER A 68 -21.83 -26.30 -8.23
N ALA A 69 -22.37 -25.93 -9.39
CA ALA A 69 -23.00 -24.64 -9.59
C ALA A 69 -24.18 -24.66 -8.65
N VAL A 70 -24.00 -24.05 -7.48
CA VAL A 70 -25.09 -23.80 -6.54
C VAL A 70 -26.17 -23.11 -7.38
N PRO A 71 -27.38 -23.68 -7.48
CA PRO A 71 -28.43 -23.09 -8.30
C PRO A 71 -28.64 -21.66 -7.80
N THR A 72 -28.46 -20.69 -8.70
CA THR A 72 -28.75 -19.30 -8.36
C THR A 72 -30.25 -19.25 -8.13
N VAL A 73 -30.66 -19.11 -6.86
CA VAL A 73 -32.07 -19.00 -6.47
C VAL A 73 -32.62 -17.77 -7.18
N VAL A 74 -33.41 -18.00 -8.24
CA VAL A 74 -34.12 -16.94 -8.95
C VAL A 74 -35.31 -16.57 -8.08
N ILE A 75 -35.20 -15.45 -7.38
CA ILE A 75 -36.31 -14.92 -6.59
C ILE A 75 -37.32 -14.36 -7.60
N PRO A 76 -38.58 -14.85 -7.62
CA PRO A 76 -39.59 -14.32 -8.53
C PRO A 76 -39.98 -12.92 -8.03
N VAL A 77 -39.31 -11.89 -8.54
CA VAL A 77 -39.57 -10.49 -8.19
C VAL A 77 -40.65 -9.94 -9.12
N THR A 78 -41.73 -9.42 -8.54
CA THR A 78 -42.77 -8.67 -9.27
C THR A 78 -42.60 -7.19 -8.95
N LEU A 79 -42.26 -6.41 -9.98
CA LEU A 79 -42.17 -4.95 -9.90
C LEU A 79 -43.58 -4.33 -9.90
N PRO A 80 -43.76 -3.10 -9.39
CA PRO A 80 -45.05 -2.43 -9.41
C PRO A 80 -45.59 -2.30 -10.85
N PRO A 81 -46.92 -2.43 -11.05
CA PRO A 81 -47.54 -2.33 -12.38
C PRO A 81 -47.34 -0.96 -13.05
N ASN A 82 -47.01 0.08 -12.28
CA ASN A 82 -46.78 1.45 -12.77
C ASN A 82 -45.28 1.80 -12.92
N GLY A 83 -44.37 0.82 -12.85
CA GLY A 83 -42.92 1.03 -12.90
C GLY A 83 -42.26 1.24 -11.53
N ILE A 84 -40.96 1.49 -11.51
CA ILE A 84 -40.19 1.66 -10.27
C ILE A 84 -40.71 2.91 -9.53
N PRO A 85 -41.00 2.83 -8.20
CA PRO A 85 -41.47 3.98 -7.44
C PRO A 85 -40.49 5.14 -7.58
N VAL A 86 -41.00 6.38 -7.66
CA VAL A 86 -40.15 7.57 -7.66
C VAL A 86 -39.28 7.51 -6.41
N LEU A 87 -37.96 7.44 -6.63
CA LEU A 87 -37.00 7.27 -5.55
C LEU A 87 -37.10 8.48 -4.60
N PRO A 88 -36.99 8.24 -3.28
CA PRO A 88 -37.05 9.31 -2.31
C PRO A 88 -35.92 10.31 -2.58
N PRO A 89 -36.14 11.62 -2.38
CA PRO A 89 -35.08 12.59 -2.54
C PRO A 89 -33.92 12.25 -1.61
N VAL A 90 -32.71 12.33 -2.14
CA VAL A 90 -31.49 12.04 -1.41
C VAL A 90 -31.36 12.99 -0.21
N PRO A 91 -30.90 12.53 0.97
CA PRO A 91 -30.65 13.41 2.11
C PRO A 91 -29.74 14.58 1.72
N SER A 92 -29.84 15.72 2.40
CA SER A 92 -29.13 16.96 2.05
C SER A 92 -27.64 16.74 1.75
N LEU A 93 -27.29 16.73 0.45
CA LEU A 93 -25.93 16.54 -0.05
C LEU A 93 -25.19 17.89 -0.17
N PRO A 94 -23.85 17.90 -0.09
CA PRO A 94 -23.03 19.06 -0.46
C PRO A 94 -23.33 19.52 -1.89
N SER A 95 -23.22 20.83 -2.14
CA SER A 95 -23.34 21.39 -3.49
C SER A 95 -22.25 20.80 -4.39
N GLY A 96 -22.66 20.07 -5.43
CA GLY A 96 -21.77 19.37 -6.37
C GLY A 96 -21.84 17.84 -6.26
N ALA A 97 -22.35 17.30 -5.16
CA ALA A 97 -22.55 15.86 -5.03
C ALA A 97 -23.93 15.43 -5.53
N SER A 98 -23.99 14.30 -6.24
CA SER A 98 -25.24 13.62 -6.55
C SER A 98 -25.11 12.11 -6.36
N ILE A 99 -26.19 11.48 -5.92
CA ILE A 99 -26.28 10.02 -5.77
C ILE A 99 -27.38 9.56 -6.71
N VAL A 100 -27.00 8.69 -7.65
CA VAL A 100 -27.88 8.26 -8.73
C VAL A 100 -27.95 6.74 -8.81
N PRO A 101 -29.01 6.16 -9.39
CA PRO A 101 -29.02 4.75 -9.75
C PRO A 101 -27.79 4.38 -10.60
N LEU A 102 -27.27 3.17 -10.39
CA LEU A 102 -26.15 2.67 -11.18
C LEU A 102 -26.57 2.51 -12.65
N ALA A 103 -25.71 2.93 -13.57
CA ALA A 103 -25.95 2.89 -15.01
C ALA A 103 -24.66 2.49 -15.72
N GLU A 104 -24.78 2.02 -16.97
CA GLU A 104 -23.67 1.44 -17.74
C GLU A 104 -22.48 2.39 -17.86
N GLN A 105 -22.74 3.68 -18.12
CA GLN A 105 -21.73 4.73 -18.21
C GLN A 105 -20.89 4.91 -16.93
N HIS A 106 -21.38 4.49 -15.76
CA HIS A 106 -20.66 4.60 -14.49
C HIS A 106 -19.66 3.45 -14.28
N ILE A 107 -19.88 2.29 -14.91
CA ILE A 107 -19.10 1.07 -14.67
C ILE A 107 -17.59 1.22 -14.94
N PRO A 108 -17.12 1.87 -16.02
CA PRO A 108 -15.68 1.97 -16.27
C PRO A 108 -14.93 2.74 -15.17
N ALA A 109 -15.54 3.80 -14.64
CA ALA A 109 -14.97 4.55 -13.53
C ALA A 109 -15.07 3.76 -12.21
N LEU A 110 -16.24 3.15 -11.94
CA LEU A 110 -16.44 2.37 -10.72
C LEU A 110 -15.52 1.15 -10.64
N ARG A 111 -15.26 0.49 -11.77
CA ARG A 111 -14.31 -0.63 -11.88
C ARG A 111 -12.90 -0.21 -11.48
N ARG A 112 -12.44 0.94 -11.97
CA ARG A 112 -11.13 1.51 -11.61
C ARG A 112 -11.08 1.84 -10.12
N ILE A 113 -12.12 2.44 -9.57
CA ILE A 113 -12.18 2.78 -8.13
C ILE A 113 -12.20 1.52 -7.27
N ASN A 114 -12.97 0.48 -7.64
CA ASN A 114 -12.98 -0.80 -6.94
C ASN A 114 -11.60 -1.45 -6.94
N SER A 115 -10.93 -1.49 -8.11
CA SER A 115 -9.58 -2.05 -8.22
C SER A 115 -8.55 -1.25 -7.43
N LEU A 116 -8.76 0.06 -7.27
CA LEU A 116 -7.87 0.94 -6.51
C LEU A 116 -8.05 0.80 -5.00
N LEU A 117 -9.29 0.63 -4.54
CA LEU A 117 -9.63 0.76 -3.12
C LEU A 117 -9.93 -0.56 -2.42
N LEU A 118 -10.27 -1.62 -3.14
CA LEU A 118 -10.58 -2.93 -2.57
C LEU A 118 -9.47 -3.94 -2.92
N PRO A 119 -9.01 -4.73 -1.94
CA PRO A 119 -7.95 -5.74 -2.17
C PRO A 119 -8.46 -6.97 -2.95
N VAL A 120 -9.74 -7.00 -3.33
CA VAL A 120 -10.37 -8.10 -4.06
C VAL A 120 -10.77 -7.61 -5.44
N ALA A 121 -10.21 -8.23 -6.49
CA ALA A 121 -10.59 -7.97 -7.87
C ALA A 121 -11.95 -8.61 -8.20
N TYR A 122 -12.82 -7.86 -8.85
CA TYR A 122 -14.14 -8.33 -9.30
C TYR A 122 -14.14 -8.63 -10.81
N PRO A 123 -14.70 -9.76 -11.26
CA PRO A 123 -14.79 -10.10 -12.68
C PRO A 123 -15.82 -9.25 -13.43
N ASP A 124 -15.78 -9.23 -14.76
CA ASP A 124 -16.77 -8.51 -15.58
C ASP A 124 -18.22 -8.94 -15.30
N SER A 125 -18.44 -10.21 -14.99
CA SER A 125 -19.76 -10.75 -14.64
C SER A 125 -20.34 -10.12 -13.36
N PHE A 126 -19.51 -9.62 -12.45
CA PHE A 126 -19.97 -8.87 -11.28
C PHE A 126 -20.57 -7.52 -11.70
N TYR A 127 -19.88 -6.78 -12.58
CA TYR A 127 -20.37 -5.48 -13.05
C TYR A 127 -21.60 -5.62 -13.97
N ALA A 128 -21.65 -6.66 -14.80
CA ALA A 128 -22.83 -6.97 -15.61
C ALA A 128 -24.07 -7.23 -14.74
N LYS A 129 -23.92 -8.03 -13.66
CA LYS A 129 -25.00 -8.27 -12.69
C LYS A 129 -25.42 -7.02 -11.92
N ALA A 130 -24.48 -6.12 -11.64
CA ALA A 130 -24.77 -4.86 -10.94
C ALA A 130 -25.73 -3.94 -11.71
N LEU A 131 -25.78 -4.07 -13.04
CA LEU A 131 -26.68 -3.32 -13.92
C LEU A 131 -28.06 -3.96 -14.09
N ASP A 132 -28.21 -5.26 -13.80
CA ASP A 132 -29.50 -5.95 -13.90
C ASP A 132 -30.45 -5.41 -12.81
N PRO A 133 -31.56 -4.73 -13.18
CA PRO A 133 -32.50 -4.16 -12.23
C PRO A 133 -33.06 -5.19 -11.25
N LEU A 134 -33.27 -6.43 -11.70
CA LEU A 134 -33.87 -7.51 -10.91
C LEU A 134 -32.85 -8.17 -9.97
N ALA A 135 -31.56 -8.15 -10.29
CA ALA A 135 -30.52 -8.74 -9.46
C ALA A 135 -29.94 -7.75 -8.43
N ALA A 136 -29.58 -6.55 -8.87
CA ALA A 136 -28.75 -5.61 -8.10
C ALA A 136 -29.05 -4.13 -8.36
N GLY A 137 -29.55 -3.79 -9.55
CA GLY A 137 -29.68 -2.41 -10.01
C GLY A 137 -30.61 -1.55 -9.14
N LEU A 138 -31.71 -2.12 -8.61
CA LEU A 138 -32.64 -1.42 -7.71
C LEU A 138 -31.96 -0.80 -6.48
N PHE A 139 -30.95 -1.49 -5.93
CA PHE A 139 -30.28 -1.12 -4.68
C PHE A 139 -28.81 -0.71 -4.87
N SER A 140 -28.38 -0.51 -6.11
CA SER A 140 -27.01 -0.04 -6.41
C SER A 140 -27.00 1.45 -6.75
N ARG A 141 -26.01 2.19 -6.24
CA ARG A 141 -25.89 3.65 -6.40
C ARG A 141 -24.48 4.05 -6.83
N ALA A 142 -24.40 4.98 -7.78
CA ALA A 142 -23.18 5.70 -8.10
C ALA A 142 -23.16 7.05 -7.36
N ILE A 143 -21.98 7.44 -6.87
CA ILE A 143 -21.76 8.73 -6.23
C ILE A 143 -20.96 9.59 -7.22
N LEU A 144 -21.56 10.69 -7.64
CA LEU A 144 -21.01 11.62 -8.61
C LEU A 144 -20.62 12.92 -7.93
N TRP A 145 -19.57 13.56 -8.45
CA TRP A 145 -19.12 14.88 -8.04
C TRP A 145 -18.94 15.79 -9.25
N GLN A 146 -19.38 17.04 -9.10
CA GLN A 146 -19.29 18.08 -10.11
C GLN A 146 -18.72 19.35 -9.44
N ASP A 147 -17.56 19.80 -9.91
CA ASP A 147 -16.85 20.96 -9.33
C ASP A 147 -17.50 22.31 -9.71
N SER A 148 -18.08 22.38 -10.91
CA SER A 148 -18.84 23.53 -11.39
C SER A 148 -20.03 23.10 -12.24
N ASP A 149 -21.10 23.89 -12.29
CA ASP A 149 -22.30 23.60 -13.10
C ASP A 149 -22.00 23.37 -14.61
N ALA A 150 -20.82 23.77 -15.08
CA ALA A 150 -20.37 23.57 -16.46
C ALA A 150 -19.63 22.24 -16.70
N ASP A 151 -19.13 21.59 -15.65
CA ASP A 151 -18.34 20.36 -15.76
C ASP A 151 -19.22 19.11 -15.83
N THR A 152 -18.76 18.05 -16.48
CA THR A 152 -19.46 16.76 -16.45
C THR A 152 -19.29 16.07 -15.09
N PRO A 153 -20.37 15.53 -14.48
CA PRO A 153 -20.27 14.83 -13.20
C PRO A 153 -19.37 13.60 -13.30
N LYS A 154 -18.38 13.50 -12.41
CA LYS A 154 -17.42 12.40 -12.36
C LYS A 154 -17.82 11.40 -11.29
N VAL A 155 -17.68 10.11 -11.57
CA VAL A 155 -17.87 9.06 -10.56
C VAL A 155 -16.70 9.10 -9.57
N ILE A 156 -17.02 9.29 -8.29
CA ILE A 156 -16.05 9.34 -7.18
C ILE A 156 -16.19 8.18 -6.20
N GLY A 157 -17.22 7.36 -6.37
CA GLY A 157 -17.49 6.20 -5.53
C GLY A 157 -18.81 5.54 -5.89
N GLY A 158 -19.19 4.52 -5.13
CA GLY A 158 -20.47 3.87 -5.27
C GLY A 158 -20.67 2.70 -4.32
N LEU A 159 -21.90 2.21 -4.33
CA LEU A 159 -22.40 1.16 -3.47
C LEU A 159 -23.14 0.15 -4.34
N ILE A 160 -22.58 -1.06 -4.49
CA ILE A 160 -23.20 -2.17 -5.25
C ILE A 160 -23.82 -3.13 -4.26
N CYS A 161 -25.11 -3.39 -4.44
CA CYS A 161 -25.88 -4.30 -3.60
C CYS A 161 -26.58 -5.37 -4.43
N ARG A 162 -26.89 -6.51 -3.81
CA ARG A 162 -27.69 -7.59 -4.39
C ARG A 162 -28.88 -7.89 -3.49
N LEU A 163 -30.04 -8.16 -4.06
CA LEU A 163 -31.18 -8.69 -3.32
C LEU A 163 -31.10 -10.22 -3.21
N GLU A 164 -31.38 -10.75 -2.04
CA GLU A 164 -31.42 -12.20 -1.79
C GLU A 164 -32.48 -12.58 -0.76
N GLN A 165 -32.79 -13.88 -0.64
CA GLN A 165 -33.61 -14.41 0.45
C GLN A 165 -32.91 -14.12 1.78
N ASN A 166 -33.67 -13.74 2.80
CA ASN A 166 -33.10 -13.34 4.07
C ASN A 166 -32.48 -14.55 4.81
N PRO A 167 -31.15 -14.62 4.99
CA PRO A 167 -30.50 -15.76 5.65
C PRO A 167 -30.54 -15.68 7.18
N PHE A 168 -31.16 -14.63 7.73
CA PHE A 168 -31.21 -14.35 9.17
C PHE A 168 -32.60 -14.54 9.77
N LEU A 169 -33.63 -14.79 8.96
CA LEU A 169 -35.01 -14.95 9.39
C LEU A 169 -35.56 -16.31 8.98
N ASP A 170 -36.45 -16.86 9.80
CA ASP A 170 -37.27 -18.00 9.40
C ASP A 170 -38.50 -17.56 8.57
N ALA A 171 -39.34 -18.53 8.17
CA ALA A 171 -40.55 -18.27 7.40
C ALA A 171 -41.60 -17.42 8.17
N GLN A 172 -41.48 -17.35 9.51
CA GLN A 172 -42.34 -16.60 10.41
C GLN A 172 -41.76 -15.22 10.76
N GLY A 173 -40.56 -14.90 10.26
CA GLY A 173 -39.88 -13.62 10.48
C GLY A 173 -39.18 -13.52 11.83
N GLN A 174 -38.93 -14.66 12.49
CA GLN A 174 -38.14 -14.70 13.71
C GLN A 174 -36.64 -14.85 13.40
N PRO A 175 -35.76 -14.27 14.22
CA PRO A 175 -34.31 -14.35 14.02
C PRO A 175 -33.80 -15.79 14.13
N LEU A 176 -33.04 -16.24 13.14
CA LEU A 176 -32.33 -17.52 13.20
C LEU A 176 -31.13 -17.43 14.16
N PRO A 177 -30.83 -18.49 14.95
CA PRO A 177 -29.71 -18.49 15.91
C PRO A 177 -28.34 -18.39 15.22
N TRP A 178 -28.22 -18.95 14.02
CA TRP A 178 -27.05 -18.90 13.16
C TRP A 178 -27.52 -18.56 11.74
N ALA A 179 -26.78 -17.70 11.04
CA ALA A 179 -27.17 -17.32 9.69
C ALA A 179 -26.84 -18.45 8.73
N ALA A 180 -27.77 -18.79 7.84
CA ALA A 180 -27.55 -19.75 6.75
C ALA A 180 -26.77 -19.07 5.60
N LEU A 181 -25.63 -18.46 5.91
CA LEU A 181 -24.78 -17.80 4.92
C LEU A 181 -23.96 -18.85 4.15
N PRO A 182 -23.86 -18.76 2.81
CA PRO A 182 -23.00 -19.65 2.04
C PRO A 182 -21.53 -19.35 2.35
N THR A 183 -20.89 -20.19 3.16
CA THR A 183 -19.43 -20.19 3.31
C THR A 183 -18.81 -21.13 2.27
N HIS A 184 -17.72 -20.71 1.61
CA HIS A 184 -17.07 -21.48 0.53
C HIS A 184 -16.58 -22.88 0.94
N SER A 185 -16.50 -23.21 2.24
CA SER A 185 -15.86 -24.43 2.74
C SER A 185 -16.74 -25.36 3.58
N GLN A 186 -18.03 -25.06 3.79
CA GLN A 186 -18.92 -25.95 4.53
C GLN A 186 -20.23 -26.20 3.78
N LYS A 187 -20.58 -27.48 3.61
CA LYS A 187 -21.94 -27.94 3.26
C LYS A 187 -22.92 -27.17 4.13
N SER A 188 -23.64 -26.22 3.55
CA SER A 188 -24.73 -25.54 4.22
C SER A 188 -25.68 -26.62 4.74
N ALA A 189 -25.94 -26.61 6.04
CA ALA A 189 -26.98 -27.45 6.61
C ALA A 189 -28.30 -27.18 5.85
N PRO A 190 -29.15 -28.20 5.64
CA PRO A 190 -30.34 -28.10 4.80
C PRO A 190 -31.43 -27.33 5.54
N VAL A 191 -31.23 -26.04 5.75
CA VAL A 191 -32.27 -25.12 6.21
C VAL A 191 -32.95 -24.61 4.94
N SER A 192 -34.22 -24.98 4.78
CA SER A 192 -35.10 -24.48 3.72
C SER A 192 -35.20 -22.96 3.84
N LEU A 193 -34.44 -22.24 3.01
CA LEU A 193 -34.33 -20.77 2.96
C LEU A 193 -35.58 -20.06 2.38
N ASN A 194 -36.71 -20.76 2.26
CA ASN A 194 -37.97 -20.22 1.75
C ASN A 194 -38.63 -19.29 2.79
N THR A 195 -38.00 -18.15 3.04
CA THR A 195 -38.61 -17.03 3.76
C THR A 195 -39.24 -16.07 2.75
N PRO A 196 -40.41 -15.49 3.04
CA PRO A 196 -40.99 -14.44 2.21
C PRO A 196 -40.24 -13.10 2.33
N TYR A 197 -39.29 -13.01 3.25
CA TYR A 197 -38.49 -11.82 3.53
C TYR A 197 -37.17 -11.84 2.78
N HIS A 198 -36.70 -10.66 2.43
CA HIS A 198 -35.50 -10.44 1.67
C HIS A 198 -34.43 -9.74 2.52
N ALA A 199 -33.17 -9.91 2.10
CA ALA A 199 -32.03 -9.17 2.60
C ALA A 199 -31.32 -8.44 1.46
N ILE A 200 -30.80 -7.25 1.75
CA ILE A 200 -29.93 -6.50 0.85
C ILE A 200 -28.49 -6.81 1.24
N TYR A 201 -27.75 -7.46 0.35
CA TYR A 201 -26.34 -7.75 0.54
C TYR A 201 -25.47 -6.67 -0.10
N ILE A 202 -24.69 -5.94 0.69
CA ILE A 202 -23.71 -4.97 0.21
C ILE A 202 -22.47 -5.73 -0.27
N GLN A 203 -22.26 -5.75 -1.59
CA GLN A 203 -21.13 -6.45 -2.21
C GLN A 203 -19.87 -5.61 -2.27
N SER A 204 -20.02 -4.29 -2.45
CA SER A 204 -18.92 -3.33 -2.63
C SER A 204 -19.36 -1.95 -2.19
N LEU A 205 -18.58 -1.30 -1.31
CA LEU A 205 -18.71 0.11 -0.93
C LEU A 205 -17.36 0.79 -1.13
N VAL A 206 -17.29 1.77 -2.02
CA VAL A 206 -16.05 2.52 -2.30
C VAL A 206 -16.31 4.01 -2.40
N LEU A 207 -15.37 4.80 -1.89
CA LEU A 207 -15.37 6.26 -2.01
C LEU A 207 -13.93 6.77 -1.98
N LEU A 208 -13.57 7.57 -2.99
CA LEU A 208 -12.24 8.17 -3.11
C LEU A 208 -11.94 9.02 -1.87
N SER A 209 -10.70 8.95 -1.38
CA SER A 209 -10.27 9.56 -0.12
C SER A 209 -10.57 11.05 0.03
N PRO A 210 -10.50 11.91 -1.02
CA PRO A 210 -10.79 13.34 -0.86
C PRO A 210 -12.24 13.64 -0.50
N TYR A 211 -13.16 12.73 -0.83
CA TYR A 211 -14.61 12.90 -0.62
C TYR A 211 -15.11 12.11 0.60
N ARG A 212 -14.21 11.41 1.31
CA ARG A 212 -14.54 10.80 2.59
C ARG A 212 -14.85 11.91 3.61
N SER A 213 -15.67 11.60 4.60
CA SER A 213 -16.17 12.53 5.64
C SER A 213 -17.32 13.45 5.20
N LEU A 214 -17.61 13.60 3.89
CA LEU A 214 -18.73 14.41 3.38
C LEU A 214 -20.11 13.74 3.52
N GLY A 215 -20.22 12.66 4.29
CA GLY A 215 -21.49 11.92 4.47
C GLY A 215 -22.02 11.17 3.25
N LEU A 216 -21.36 11.24 2.08
CA LEU A 216 -21.87 10.72 0.79
C LEU A 216 -22.20 9.22 0.82
N ALA A 217 -21.29 8.39 1.37
CA ALA A 217 -21.52 6.96 1.50
C ALA A 217 -22.68 6.64 2.46
N ALA A 218 -22.86 7.43 3.51
CA ALA A 218 -23.97 7.28 4.44
C ALA A 218 -25.30 7.65 3.77
N ALA A 219 -25.34 8.77 3.05
CA ALA A 219 -26.50 9.20 2.27
C ALA A 219 -26.88 8.16 1.20
N ALA A 220 -25.91 7.52 0.55
CA ALA A 220 -26.17 6.44 -0.41
C ALA A 220 -26.84 5.23 0.27
N LEU A 221 -26.33 4.84 1.45
CA LEU A 221 -26.89 3.76 2.24
C LEU A 221 -28.32 4.06 2.71
N ASP A 222 -28.55 5.24 3.27
CA ASP A 222 -29.87 5.67 3.74
C ASP A 222 -30.87 5.76 2.59
N HIS A 223 -30.43 6.22 1.42
CA HIS A 223 -31.25 6.25 0.22
C HIS A 223 -31.65 4.84 -0.25
N ILE A 224 -30.74 3.85 -0.15
CA ILE A 224 -31.07 2.44 -0.44
C ILE A 224 -32.09 1.90 0.56
N VAL A 225 -31.92 2.18 1.85
CA VAL A 225 -32.86 1.76 2.91
C VAL A 225 -34.25 2.38 2.68
N ALA A 226 -34.31 3.67 2.35
CA ALA A 226 -35.57 4.33 2.04
C ALA A 226 -36.23 3.77 0.77
N SER A 227 -35.43 3.42 -0.24
CA SER A 227 -35.93 2.75 -1.47
C SER A 227 -36.55 1.40 -1.14
N ALA A 228 -35.93 0.63 -0.24
CA ALA A 228 -36.42 -0.68 0.19
C ALA A 228 -37.76 -0.58 0.94
N ALA A 229 -37.93 0.42 1.80
CA ALA A 229 -39.17 0.61 2.58
C ALA A 229 -40.39 0.97 1.72
N LEU A 230 -40.20 1.54 0.52
CA LEU A 230 -41.28 1.96 -0.36
C LEU A 230 -41.81 0.84 -1.27
N LEU A 231 -41.00 -0.18 -1.56
CA LEU A 231 -41.35 -1.23 -2.51
C LEU A 231 -42.60 -2.05 -2.10
N PRO A 232 -42.76 -2.50 -0.84
CA PRO A 232 -43.97 -3.22 -0.43
C PRO A 232 -45.23 -2.38 -0.61
N ALA A 233 -45.18 -1.11 -0.20
CA ALA A 233 -46.31 -0.19 -0.29
C ALA A 233 -46.67 0.17 -1.74
N ALA A 234 -45.71 0.09 -2.66
CA ALA A 234 -45.92 0.28 -4.09
C ALA A 234 -46.46 -0.97 -4.81
N GLY A 235 -46.73 -2.07 -4.09
CA GLY A 235 -47.27 -3.30 -4.67
C GLY A 235 -46.20 -4.25 -5.23
N SER A 236 -44.93 -4.05 -4.88
CA SER A 236 -43.89 -5.05 -5.12
C SER A 236 -43.93 -6.13 -4.05
N ASN A 237 -43.54 -7.35 -4.41
CA ASN A 237 -43.38 -8.45 -3.46
C ASN A 237 -42.03 -8.44 -2.71
N ILE A 238 -41.18 -7.43 -2.93
CA ILE A 238 -39.92 -7.26 -2.20
C ILE A 238 -40.19 -6.68 -0.80
N ASP A 239 -40.17 -7.53 0.23
CA ASP A 239 -40.10 -7.13 1.65
C ASP A 239 -38.68 -7.30 2.18
N ALA A 240 -37.84 -6.26 2.06
CA ALA A 240 -36.45 -6.27 2.54
C ALA A 240 -36.36 -5.81 4.00
N ARG A 241 -36.08 -6.74 4.91
CA ARG A 241 -36.04 -6.48 6.37
C ARG A 241 -34.65 -6.32 6.95
N THR A 242 -33.62 -6.80 6.24
CA THR A 242 -32.24 -6.78 6.72
C THR A 242 -31.31 -6.27 5.62
N ILE A 243 -30.31 -5.48 5.99
CA ILE A 243 -29.17 -5.13 5.14
C ILE A 243 -27.89 -5.61 5.82
N TYR A 244 -26.97 -6.20 5.07
CA TYR A 244 -25.76 -6.78 5.65
C TYR A 244 -24.56 -6.71 4.70
N ALA A 245 -23.36 -6.88 5.26
CA ALA A 245 -22.09 -6.84 4.54
C ALA A 245 -21.05 -7.78 5.16
N HIS A 246 -20.04 -8.15 4.38
CA HIS A 246 -18.81 -8.76 4.89
C HIS A 246 -17.71 -7.69 4.98
N VAL A 247 -17.02 -7.65 6.11
CA VAL A 247 -15.92 -6.72 6.38
C VAL A 247 -14.68 -7.53 6.72
N TRP A 248 -13.59 -7.33 5.99
CA TRP A 248 -12.32 -7.97 6.29
C TRP A 248 -11.89 -7.66 7.73
N THR A 249 -11.39 -8.66 8.46
CA THR A 249 -11.09 -8.51 9.90
C THR A 249 -10.03 -7.45 10.20
N GLU A 250 -9.13 -7.20 9.25
CA GLU A 250 -8.11 -6.14 9.33
C GLU A 250 -8.64 -4.76 8.90
N ASN A 251 -9.83 -4.68 8.30
CA ASN A 251 -10.45 -3.40 7.94
C ASN A 251 -11.21 -2.80 9.15
N GLU A 252 -10.46 -2.37 10.16
CA GLU A 252 -11.01 -1.75 11.35
C GLU A 252 -11.80 -0.46 11.07
N GLU A 253 -11.34 0.34 10.09
CA GLU A 253 -12.02 1.59 9.67
C GLU A 253 -13.41 1.27 9.13
N GLY A 254 -13.51 0.31 8.22
CA GLY A 254 -14.77 -0.17 7.67
C GLY A 254 -15.70 -0.73 8.75
N LEU A 255 -15.16 -1.53 9.68
CA LEU A 255 -15.94 -2.09 10.78
C LEU A 255 -16.55 -0.99 11.66
N LYS A 256 -15.75 -0.01 12.09
CA LYS A 256 -16.22 1.15 12.86
C LYS A 256 -17.25 1.97 12.09
N TRP A 257 -17.06 2.13 10.77
CA TRP A 257 -18.00 2.86 9.91
C TRP A 257 -19.39 2.21 9.86
N TYR A 258 -19.45 0.87 9.73
CA TYR A 258 -20.70 0.12 9.76
C TYR A 258 -21.37 0.18 11.14
N GLN A 259 -20.59 -0.02 12.22
CA GLN A 259 -21.10 0.04 13.60
C GLN A 259 -21.74 1.39 13.93
N ALA A 260 -21.09 2.49 13.52
CA ALA A 260 -21.62 3.84 13.70
C ALA A 260 -22.95 4.09 12.97
N ARG A 261 -23.34 3.21 12.05
CA ARG A 261 -24.57 3.28 11.25
C ARG A 261 -25.58 2.21 11.64
N GLY A 262 -25.49 1.68 12.86
CA GLY A 262 -26.46 0.73 13.40
C GLY A 262 -26.30 -0.70 12.91
N PHE A 263 -25.15 -1.05 12.31
CA PHE A 263 -24.85 -2.44 12.02
C PHE A 263 -24.27 -3.13 13.26
N ALA A 264 -24.83 -4.26 13.62
CA ALA A 264 -24.28 -5.15 14.64
C ALA A 264 -23.47 -6.27 13.99
N ARG A 265 -22.38 -6.68 14.64
CA ARG A 265 -21.65 -7.90 14.27
C ARG A 265 -22.55 -9.11 14.48
N HIS A 266 -22.68 -9.94 13.46
CA HIS A 266 -23.40 -11.22 13.53
C HIS A 266 -22.41 -12.33 13.87
N GLY A 267 -22.65 -13.05 14.97
CA GLY A 267 -21.76 -14.10 15.47
C GLY A 267 -20.64 -13.61 16.38
N ARG A 268 -20.09 -14.54 17.19
CA ARG A 268 -18.96 -14.27 18.09
C ARG A 268 -17.61 -14.35 17.39
N GLU A 269 -17.49 -15.21 16.39
CA GLU A 269 -16.27 -15.47 15.63
C GLU A 269 -16.39 -14.99 14.18
N PRO A 270 -15.29 -14.57 13.55
CA PRO A 270 -15.29 -14.18 12.15
C PRO A 270 -15.36 -15.43 11.24
N VAL A 271 -15.97 -15.27 10.07
CA VAL A 271 -16.06 -16.32 9.04
C VAL A 271 -14.67 -16.58 8.48
N LYS A 272 -14.14 -17.79 8.64
CA LYS A 272 -12.84 -18.21 8.09
C LYS A 272 -12.96 -18.62 6.62
N GLY A 273 -11.90 -18.40 5.84
CA GLY A 273 -11.86 -18.77 4.42
C GLY A 273 -12.84 -17.99 3.53
N TYR A 274 -13.32 -16.82 3.98
CA TYR A 274 -14.21 -15.98 3.19
C TYR A 274 -13.44 -15.28 2.07
N TYR A 275 -12.34 -14.63 2.43
CA TYR A 275 -11.46 -13.99 1.47
C TYR A 275 -10.35 -14.95 1.07
N ILE A 276 -10.58 -15.68 -0.02
CA ILE A 276 -9.66 -16.73 -0.53
C ILE A 276 -8.21 -16.22 -0.64
N LYS A 277 -8.07 -14.95 -1.04
CA LYS A 277 -6.79 -14.28 -1.34
C LYS A 277 -6.24 -13.40 -0.21
N LEU A 278 -6.97 -13.17 0.88
CA LEU A 278 -6.49 -12.30 1.97
C LEU A 278 -5.92 -13.13 3.12
N ARG A 279 -5.01 -12.52 3.89
CA ARG A 279 -4.46 -13.09 5.13
C ARG A 279 -4.50 -12.02 6.24
N PRO A 280 -5.24 -12.23 7.34
CA PRO A 280 -6.10 -13.40 7.59
C PRO A 280 -7.24 -13.49 6.57
N ASP A 281 -7.68 -14.70 6.23
CA ASP A 281 -8.74 -14.97 5.23
C ASP A 281 -10.16 -14.73 5.78
N THR A 282 -10.24 -14.04 6.91
CA THR A 282 -11.41 -13.94 7.76
C THR A 282 -12.25 -12.70 7.49
N ALA A 283 -13.57 -12.83 7.64
CA ALA A 283 -14.52 -11.72 7.52
C ALA A 283 -15.48 -11.62 8.70
N TRP A 284 -15.74 -10.41 9.18
CA TRP A 284 -16.88 -10.11 10.03
C TRP A 284 -18.14 -9.96 9.17
N VAL A 285 -19.22 -10.63 9.58
CA VAL A 285 -20.56 -10.34 9.07
C VAL A 285 -21.15 -9.22 9.91
N VAL A 286 -21.58 -8.14 9.26
CA VAL A 286 -22.27 -7.02 9.91
C VAL A 286 -23.66 -6.88 9.34
N ARG A 287 -24.68 -6.72 10.20
CA ARG A 287 -26.09 -6.64 9.79
C ARG A 287 -26.83 -5.49 10.47
N ARG A 288 -27.83 -4.93 9.79
CA ARG A 288 -28.77 -3.95 10.32
C ARG A 288 -30.19 -4.31 9.89
N ASP A 289 -31.13 -4.20 10.81
CA ASP A 289 -32.55 -4.37 10.52
C ASP A 289 -33.15 -3.05 10.00
N ILE A 290 -33.93 -3.14 8.92
CA ILE A 290 -34.41 -1.99 8.12
C ILE A 290 -35.93 -2.01 7.84
N GLY A 291 -36.66 -3.03 8.30
CA GLY A 291 -38.11 -3.15 8.13
C GLY A 291 -38.94 -2.41 9.19
N VAL A 292 -40.23 -2.18 8.89
CA VAL A 292 -41.20 -1.61 9.84
C VAL A 292 -41.33 -2.52 11.07
N PRO A 293 -41.20 -2.01 12.31
CA PRO A 293 -41.30 -2.83 13.50
C PRO A 293 -42.68 -3.48 13.56
N THR A 294 -42.73 -4.80 13.46
CA THR A 294 -43.95 -5.54 13.85
C THR A 294 -44.11 -5.38 15.36
N PRO A 295 -45.34 -5.24 15.91
CA PRO A 295 -45.58 -4.93 17.32
C PRO A 295 -44.90 -5.88 18.32
N SER A 296 -44.46 -7.06 17.88
CA SER A 296 -43.77 -8.06 18.71
C SER A 296 -42.30 -7.73 19.04
N SER A 297 -41.66 -6.74 18.38
CA SER A 297 -40.23 -6.41 18.62
C SER A 297 -39.99 -5.49 19.83
N LEU A 298 -41.05 -4.96 20.46
CA LEU A 298 -40.96 -4.13 21.67
C LEU A 298 -40.85 -4.92 22.98
N LEU A 299 -40.74 -6.26 22.93
CA LEU A 299 -40.73 -7.12 24.12
C LEU A 299 -39.44 -7.93 24.36
N SER A 300 -38.41 -7.79 23.52
CA SER A 300 -37.16 -8.56 23.68
C SER A 300 -35.92 -7.66 23.71
N THR A 301 -35.84 -6.76 24.70
CA THR A 301 -34.57 -6.20 25.19
C THR A 301 -34.68 -5.84 26.69
N HIS A 302 -35.05 -6.80 27.54
CA HIS A 302 -34.87 -6.67 28.99
C HIS A 302 -34.73 -8.05 29.65
N GLU A 303 -33.51 -8.58 29.67
CA GLU A 303 -33.01 -9.62 30.59
C GLU A 303 -31.48 -9.64 30.34
N THR A 304 -30.57 -9.34 31.26
CA THR A 304 -30.52 -9.72 32.68
C THR A 304 -29.53 -8.77 33.37
N ALA A 305 -29.97 -8.04 34.39
CA ALA A 305 -29.11 -7.47 35.43
C ALA A 305 -29.74 -7.85 36.78
N PRO A 306 -28.93 -8.20 37.78
CA PRO A 306 -29.35 -9.06 38.89
C PRO A 306 -30.26 -8.32 39.88
N ALA A 307 -31.24 -9.05 40.38
CA ALA A 307 -32.16 -8.63 41.43
C ALA A 307 -31.42 -8.15 42.69
N PRO A 308 -31.86 -7.06 43.35
CA PRO A 308 -31.71 -6.90 44.77
C PRO A 308 -32.94 -7.47 45.49
N ALA A 309 -32.65 -8.21 46.56
CA ALA A 309 -33.61 -8.88 47.44
C ALA A 309 -34.63 -7.91 48.06
N PRO A 310 -35.82 -8.41 48.46
CA PRO A 310 -36.88 -7.61 49.06
C PRO A 310 -36.68 -7.48 50.58
N ALA A 311 -37.02 -6.31 51.12
CA ALA A 311 -37.31 -6.13 52.54
C ALA A 311 -38.49 -5.14 52.70
N PRO A 312 -39.32 -5.29 53.74
CA PRO A 312 -40.77 -5.30 53.56
C PRO A 312 -41.51 -4.07 54.13
N SER A 313 -42.74 -3.97 53.63
CA SER A 313 -43.87 -3.10 53.99
C SER A 313 -44.20 -2.97 55.48
N THR A 314 -44.52 -1.75 55.92
CA THR A 314 -45.66 -1.34 56.80
C THR A 314 -45.52 0.17 57.08
N SER A 315 -46.52 1.04 57.14
CA SER A 315 -47.95 1.04 56.81
C SER A 315 -48.49 2.46 57.07
N MET A 316 -49.64 2.76 56.46
CA MET A 316 -50.56 3.89 56.65
C MET A 316 -50.35 5.10 55.71
N GLN A 317 -51.13 5.20 54.62
CA GLN A 317 -52.54 5.62 54.50
C GLN A 317 -52.74 7.15 54.61
N ASP A 318 -52.72 7.80 53.43
CA ASP A 318 -53.87 8.42 52.73
C ASP A 318 -54.67 9.59 53.39
N PRO A 319 -55.36 10.47 52.60
CA PRO A 319 -54.86 11.55 51.73
C PRO A 319 -55.85 12.77 51.79
N PRO A 320 -56.19 13.55 50.73
CA PRO A 320 -55.39 14.25 49.70
C PRO A 320 -55.67 15.79 49.67
N GLY A 321 -54.78 16.57 49.05
CA GLY A 321 -55.08 17.98 48.73
C GLY A 321 -54.00 18.71 47.92
N THR A 322 -54.17 18.69 46.60
CA THR A 322 -53.75 19.73 45.64
C THR A 322 -52.29 19.76 45.15
N ALA A 323 -52.17 19.38 43.89
CA ALA A 323 -51.02 19.34 42.98
C ALA A 323 -50.20 20.65 42.86
N ILE A 324 -48.87 20.51 43.04
CA ILE A 324 -47.83 21.21 42.26
C ILE A 324 -46.59 20.28 42.17
N THR A 325 -45.95 20.25 40.99
CA THR A 325 -44.54 19.88 40.69
C THR A 325 -44.21 18.52 40.03
N GLY A 326 -43.29 18.63 39.07
CA GLY A 326 -42.36 17.63 38.53
C GLY A 326 -41.86 18.14 37.19
N GLY A 327 -40.58 18.41 36.89
CA GLY A 327 -39.26 18.28 37.52
C GLY A 327 -38.28 18.41 36.33
N SER A 328 -37.37 19.41 36.24
CA SER A 328 -35.93 19.30 36.61
C SER A 328 -35.36 17.87 36.59
N GLY A 329 -34.22 17.53 35.98
CA GLY A 329 -33.08 18.22 35.34
C GLY A 329 -32.28 17.18 34.49
N GLY A 330 -31.43 17.57 33.53
CA GLY A 330 -29.95 17.71 33.69
C GLY A 330 -29.24 16.33 33.65
N VAL A 331 -28.10 16.04 32.99
CA VAL A 331 -26.86 16.78 32.62
C VAL A 331 -26.08 15.82 31.67
N LEU A 332 -25.57 16.19 30.49
CA LEU A 332 -24.22 16.66 30.12
C LEU A 332 -22.98 16.19 30.93
N ALA A 333 -21.91 15.89 30.15
CA ALA A 333 -20.47 15.73 30.47
C ALA A 333 -20.01 14.35 31.03
N ALA A 334 -18.82 13.80 30.75
CA ALA A 334 -17.53 14.32 30.23
C ALA A 334 -16.69 13.13 29.66
N ALA A 335 -15.84 13.28 28.64
CA ALA A 335 -14.41 13.67 28.63
C ALA A 335 -13.39 12.63 29.19
N VAL A 336 -12.47 12.24 28.29
CA VAL A 336 -11.00 12.08 28.39
C VAL A 336 -10.34 12.08 29.79
N ASN A 337 -9.57 11.02 30.08
CA ASN A 337 -8.24 11.03 30.75
C ASN A 337 -7.64 9.60 30.72
N LEU A 338 -6.51 9.36 30.05
CA LEU A 338 -5.14 9.38 30.59
C LEU A 338 -4.97 8.66 31.94
N ALA A 339 -4.18 7.57 31.92
CA ALA A 339 -3.64 6.90 33.10
C ALA A 339 -2.15 7.27 33.26
N PRO A 340 -1.71 7.75 34.43
CA PRO A 340 -0.30 7.87 34.75
C PRO A 340 0.18 6.71 35.63
N MET A 341 1.47 6.40 35.45
CA MET A 341 2.25 5.58 36.37
C MET A 341 2.43 6.29 37.72
N ALA A 342 2.37 5.54 38.81
CA ALA A 342 3.15 5.81 40.02
C ALA A 342 3.33 4.51 40.82
N ALA A 343 4.59 4.28 41.21
CA ALA A 343 5.06 3.17 42.01
C ALA A 343 5.10 3.52 43.51
N SER A 344 4.98 2.49 44.36
CA SER A 344 5.69 2.33 45.65
C SER A 344 5.39 0.89 46.15
N SER A 345 6.32 -0.08 46.07
CA SER A 345 7.43 -0.39 47.01
C SER A 345 6.93 -0.69 48.44
N THR A 346 7.04 -1.91 48.98
CA THR A 346 8.27 -2.55 49.50
C THR A 346 7.94 -3.99 49.96
N SER A 347 8.58 -5.06 49.45
CA SER A 347 9.82 -5.75 49.93
C SER A 347 9.57 -6.73 51.11
N PRO A 348 10.43 -7.76 51.40
CA PRO A 348 11.73 -8.08 50.81
C PRO A 348 12.03 -9.59 50.55
N SER A 349 13.00 -9.86 49.67
CA SER A 349 13.75 -11.14 49.58
C SER A 349 14.71 -11.32 50.77
N PRO A 350 15.35 -12.50 50.93
CA PRO A 350 16.76 -12.55 50.55
C PRO A 350 17.26 -13.89 49.93
N SER A 351 18.32 -13.73 49.13
CA SER A 351 19.28 -14.65 48.47
C SER A 351 20.10 -15.53 49.47
N PRO A 352 21.18 -16.31 49.11
CA PRO A 352 21.75 -16.73 47.81
C PRO A 352 22.35 -18.20 47.71
N SER A 353 22.83 -18.57 46.50
CA SER A 353 23.94 -19.53 46.17
C SER A 353 23.69 -21.07 46.21
N PRO A 354 24.64 -21.93 45.76
CA PRO A 354 25.10 -22.19 44.38
C PRO A 354 25.10 -23.72 44.01
N ALA A 355 25.40 -24.03 42.75
CA ALA A 355 25.90 -25.33 42.24
C ALA A 355 25.05 -26.62 42.39
N GLY A 356 24.86 -27.30 41.26
CA GLY A 356 24.65 -28.75 41.20
C GLY A 356 23.18 -29.19 41.11
N VAL A 357 22.83 -29.75 39.95
CA VAL A 357 22.06 -30.99 39.72
C VAL A 357 21.42 -30.92 38.32
N THR A 358 21.98 -31.74 37.42
CA THR A 358 21.40 -32.26 36.17
C THR A 358 20.20 -33.17 36.48
N PRO A 359 19.23 -33.38 35.57
CA PRO A 359 19.32 -34.54 34.65
C PRO A 359 18.55 -34.36 33.30
N PRO A 360 18.55 -35.34 32.38
CA PRO A 360 19.69 -35.90 31.64
C PRO A 360 19.43 -35.92 30.11
N PRO A 361 20.43 -36.20 29.27
CA PRO A 361 20.18 -36.80 27.95
C PRO A 361 21.04 -38.08 27.74
N PRO A 362 20.96 -38.76 26.59
CA PRO A 362 20.11 -39.93 26.29
C PRO A 362 20.98 -41.19 26.01
N PRO A 363 20.45 -42.38 25.66
CA PRO A 363 21.31 -43.47 25.20
C PRO A 363 21.35 -43.56 23.65
N PRO A 364 22.54 -43.73 23.05
CA PRO A 364 22.67 -44.28 21.70
C PRO A 364 23.38 -45.65 21.66
N ALA A 365 23.08 -46.37 20.57
CA ALA A 365 23.87 -47.41 19.88
C ALA A 365 23.96 -48.87 20.42
N ALA A 366 23.37 -49.79 19.64
CA ALA A 366 23.95 -51.04 19.10
C ALA A 366 23.01 -51.53 17.98
N ALA A 367 23.38 -51.54 16.70
CA ALA A 367 24.13 -52.58 15.97
C ALA A 367 23.42 -53.96 15.96
N ASP A 368 22.77 -54.28 14.83
CA ASP A 368 22.79 -55.64 14.29
C ASP A 368 22.55 -55.68 12.77
N VAL A 369 23.14 -56.70 12.16
CA VAL A 369 23.41 -56.91 10.73
C VAL A 369 22.50 -58.00 10.15
N ASN A 370 22.15 -57.85 8.87
CA ASN A 370 21.64 -58.84 7.90
C ASN A 370 20.23 -59.44 8.03
N GLY A 371 19.51 -59.40 6.89
CA GLY A 371 18.40 -60.31 6.59
C GLY A 371 17.48 -59.85 5.46
N ASN A 372 17.80 -60.23 4.22
CA ASN A 372 16.93 -60.14 3.04
C ASN A 372 15.54 -60.78 3.28
N GLY A 373 14.47 -60.17 2.77
CA GLY A 373 13.16 -60.82 2.70
C GLY A 373 12.05 -59.92 2.15
N ASN A 374 11.71 -60.14 0.88
CA ASN A 374 10.65 -59.50 0.10
C ASN A 374 9.31 -59.24 0.81
N GLY A 375 8.82 -58.01 0.70
CA GLY A 375 7.41 -57.64 0.94
C GLY A 375 7.15 -56.20 0.45
N PRO A 376 6.29 -55.98 -0.57
CA PRO A 376 6.00 -54.63 -1.09
C PRO A 376 4.98 -53.89 -0.20
N PRO A 377 4.91 -52.56 -0.27
CA PRO A 377 5.08 -51.73 0.92
C PRO A 377 3.77 -51.31 1.60
N ARG A 378 3.83 -51.29 2.93
CA ARG A 378 2.86 -50.60 3.78
C ARG A 378 3.05 -49.09 3.61
N ARG A 379 2.04 -48.45 2.99
CA ARG A 379 1.86 -47.01 2.88
C ARG A 379 2.26 -46.29 4.18
N GLN A 380 3.36 -45.58 4.13
CA GLN A 380 3.65 -44.46 5.03
C GLN A 380 2.66 -43.33 4.70
N PRO A 381 2.17 -42.59 5.70
CA PRO A 381 1.40 -41.39 5.45
C PRO A 381 2.33 -40.38 4.78
N ALA A 382 1.90 -39.92 3.60
CA ALA A 382 2.52 -38.84 2.88
C ALA A 382 2.80 -37.67 3.83
N ALA A 383 4.05 -37.20 3.82
CA ALA A 383 4.38 -35.86 4.21
C ALA A 383 3.40 -34.93 3.48
N THR A 384 2.55 -34.30 4.27
CA THR A 384 1.62 -33.27 3.84
C THR A 384 2.40 -32.16 3.16
N ASN A 385 2.03 -31.91 1.90
CA ASN A 385 2.35 -30.75 1.09
C ASN A 385 2.64 -29.48 1.92
N PRO A 386 3.65 -28.66 1.56
CA PRO A 386 3.57 -27.25 1.85
C PRO A 386 2.40 -26.70 1.02
N SER A 387 1.22 -26.69 1.60
CA SER A 387 -0.01 -26.23 0.97
C SER A 387 -0.09 -24.71 1.01
N SER A 388 -0.33 -24.16 -0.18
CA SER A 388 -0.95 -22.87 -0.50
C SER A 388 -0.15 -21.60 -0.17
N SER A 389 0.60 -21.20 -1.20
CA SER A 389 0.75 -19.82 -1.69
C SER A 389 -0.09 -18.77 -0.96
N THR A 390 0.64 -17.89 -0.28
CA THR A 390 0.23 -16.51 0.00
C THR A 390 0.00 -15.80 -1.33
N SER A 391 -1.21 -15.33 -1.61
CA SER A 391 -1.42 -14.41 -2.73
C SER A 391 -1.14 -12.99 -2.26
N SER A 392 -0.06 -12.44 -2.78
CA SER A 392 0.34 -11.04 -2.70
C SER A 392 -0.79 -10.07 -3.05
N LEU A 393 -1.08 -9.17 -2.10
CA LEU A 393 -1.33 -7.79 -2.45
C LEU A 393 0.05 -7.16 -2.65
N SER A 394 0.26 -6.42 -3.75
CA SER A 394 1.49 -5.64 -3.93
C SER A 394 1.69 -4.75 -2.70
N PHE A 395 2.79 -4.95 -1.95
CA PHE A 395 3.03 -4.14 -0.76
C PHE A 395 3.23 -2.65 -1.10
N GLN A 396 3.44 -2.31 -2.37
CA GLN A 396 3.51 -0.94 -2.90
C GLN A 396 2.23 -0.15 -2.65
N ASN A 397 1.07 -0.82 -2.61
CA ASN A 397 -0.22 -0.16 -2.30
C ASN A 397 -0.49 -0.07 -0.79
N THR A 398 0.30 -0.76 0.04
CA THR A 398 0.28 -0.62 1.51
C THR A 398 1.06 0.62 1.89
N ARG A 399 0.51 1.77 1.49
CA ARG A 399 1.04 3.08 1.83
C ARG A 399 1.11 3.16 3.36
N PRO A 400 2.28 3.43 3.96
CA PRO A 400 2.28 3.91 5.33
C PRO A 400 1.31 5.10 5.39
N GLU A 401 0.53 5.25 6.46
CA GLU A 401 -0.34 6.42 6.63
C GLU A 401 0.44 7.76 6.62
N THR A 402 1.77 7.68 6.55
CA THR A 402 2.77 8.75 6.49
C THR A 402 3.59 8.73 5.18
N GLU A 403 2.99 8.33 4.05
CA GLU A 403 3.69 8.37 2.77
C GLU A 403 4.13 9.79 2.38
N TRP A 404 5.31 9.80 1.78
CA TRP A 404 6.32 10.82 1.78
C TRP A 404 6.12 11.78 0.59
N ASN A 405 6.23 13.07 0.87
CA ASN A 405 6.11 14.22 -0.02
C ASN A 405 4.75 14.60 -0.63
N ASP A 406 3.73 13.74 -0.69
CA ASP A 406 2.45 14.13 -1.32
C ASP A 406 1.54 14.97 -0.41
N LEU A 407 1.74 16.29 -0.49
CA LEU A 407 0.64 17.23 -0.28
C LEU A 407 -0.29 17.14 -1.51
N PRO A 408 -1.61 16.95 -1.33
CA PRO A 408 -2.53 17.00 -2.46
C PRO A 408 -2.43 18.39 -3.13
N ALA A 409 -2.63 18.46 -4.45
CA ALA A 409 -2.30 19.64 -5.28
C ALA A 409 -2.97 20.95 -4.81
N ASP A 410 -4.09 20.86 -4.12
CA ASP A 410 -4.80 21.96 -3.46
C ASP A 410 -4.08 22.53 -2.23
N MET A 411 -3.11 21.80 -1.67
CA MET A 411 -2.33 22.14 -0.47
C MET A 411 -0.91 22.63 -0.80
N VAL A 412 -0.48 22.50 -2.07
CA VAL A 412 0.80 22.95 -2.62
C VAL A 412 0.67 24.37 -3.18
N GLY A 413 0.38 25.35 -2.31
CA GLY A 413 0.46 26.75 -2.71
C GLY A 413 -0.49 27.69 -1.99
N ARG A 414 -0.07 28.21 -0.84
CA ARG A 414 -0.45 29.53 -0.33
C ARG A 414 0.54 29.95 0.76
N SER A 415 1.59 30.67 0.37
CA SER A 415 2.34 31.53 1.28
C SER A 415 1.72 32.94 1.23
N PRO A 416 1.50 33.60 2.37
CA PRO A 416 1.00 34.96 2.39
C PRO A 416 2.15 35.95 2.12
N HIS A 417 1.90 36.86 1.16
CA HIS A 417 2.51 38.18 0.96
C HIS A 417 3.98 38.41 1.39
N LEU A 418 4.87 38.52 0.39
CA LEU A 418 6.00 39.43 0.43
C LEU A 418 5.82 40.45 -0.70
N SER A 419 5.66 41.70 -0.28
CA SER A 419 5.55 42.92 -1.08
C SER A 419 6.88 43.29 -1.75
N ALA A 420 6.85 43.60 -3.04
CA ALA A 420 7.91 44.33 -3.74
C ALA A 420 7.29 45.43 -4.64
N PRO A 421 7.95 46.59 -4.81
CA PRO A 421 7.32 47.81 -5.29
C PRO A 421 7.45 48.02 -6.81
N SER A 422 6.57 48.89 -7.30
CA SER A 422 6.35 49.35 -8.67
C SER A 422 7.56 49.94 -9.42
N GLY A 423 7.65 49.64 -10.72
CA GLY A 423 8.37 50.42 -11.73
C GLY A 423 7.74 50.22 -13.14
N PRO A 424 7.54 51.27 -13.98
CA PRO A 424 6.75 51.21 -15.21
C PRO A 424 7.57 51.21 -16.52
N GLY A 425 6.97 50.70 -17.61
CA GLY A 425 7.42 50.86 -19.02
C GLY A 425 7.21 49.57 -19.83
N SER A 426 6.09 49.40 -20.54
CA SER A 426 5.87 49.72 -21.98
C SER A 426 6.66 48.83 -22.95
N ASN A 427 6.20 48.32 -24.10
CA ASN A 427 4.92 48.23 -24.82
C ASN A 427 5.27 47.45 -26.12
N ALA A 428 4.41 46.51 -26.56
CA ALA A 428 4.21 45.98 -27.93
C ALA A 428 3.81 44.47 -27.83
N SER A 429 2.53 44.06 -27.79
CA SER A 429 1.49 44.06 -28.84
C SER A 429 1.84 43.11 -30.01
N SER A 430 1.03 42.16 -30.51
CA SER A 430 -0.43 41.96 -30.47
C SER A 430 -0.85 40.57 -31.01
N ARG A 431 -2.10 40.18 -30.67
CA ARG A 431 -3.10 39.31 -31.37
C ARG A 431 -3.56 38.08 -30.57
N SER A 432 -4.51 38.23 -29.63
CA SER A 432 -6.00 38.14 -29.77
C SER A 432 -6.51 36.68 -29.77
N SER A 433 -7.17 36.21 -28.70
CA SER A 433 -8.64 36.25 -28.59
C SER A 433 -9.15 36.38 -27.14
N SER A 434 -10.23 37.15 -26.99
CA SER A 434 -10.83 37.58 -25.73
C SER A 434 -12.08 36.76 -25.39
N THR A 435 -12.11 36.15 -24.20
CA THR A 435 -13.32 36.12 -23.37
C THR A 435 -12.93 36.44 -21.93
N ALA A 436 -13.41 37.58 -21.45
CA ALA A 436 -13.18 38.06 -20.10
C ALA A 436 -13.99 37.22 -19.10
N ARG A 437 -13.32 36.36 -18.32
CA ARG A 437 -13.87 35.84 -17.06
C ARG A 437 -13.06 36.41 -15.90
N LYS A 438 -13.74 37.28 -15.14
CA LYS A 438 -13.31 37.87 -13.87
C LYS A 438 -12.60 36.83 -12.98
N LYS A 439 -11.36 37.14 -12.64
CA LYS A 439 -10.56 36.50 -11.60
C LYS A 439 -11.30 36.66 -10.26
N LYS A 440 -11.99 35.61 -9.81
CA LYS A 440 -12.65 35.55 -8.50
C LYS A 440 -11.62 35.10 -7.46
N GLU A 441 -10.78 36.04 -7.04
CA GLU A 441 -10.05 35.96 -5.79
C GLU A 441 -11.04 36.11 -4.62
N ARG A 442 -11.38 35.01 -3.93
CA ARG A 442 -11.73 34.96 -2.49
C ARG A 442 -12.22 33.55 -2.10
N THR A 443 -11.35 32.81 -1.43
CA THR A 443 -11.76 31.77 -0.47
C THR A 443 -10.82 31.87 0.73
N TYR A 444 -11.17 32.81 1.60
CA TYR A 444 -10.97 32.80 3.04
C TYR A 444 -12.20 33.53 3.56
N PRO A 445 -13.12 32.90 4.31
CA PRO A 445 -14.18 33.63 4.94
C PRO A 445 -13.53 34.43 6.07
N SER A 446 -13.24 35.70 5.81
CA SER A 446 -12.96 36.64 6.87
C SER A 446 -14.22 36.70 7.75
N ALA A 447 -14.15 36.16 8.97
CA ALA A 447 -15.20 36.29 9.98
C ALA A 447 -15.48 37.76 10.40
N ALA A 448 -14.68 38.72 9.91
CA ALA A 448 -14.69 40.12 10.30
C ALA A 448 -15.96 40.93 9.92
N PRO A 449 -16.67 40.72 8.79
CA PRO A 449 -17.86 41.52 8.49
C PRO A 449 -19.12 41.09 9.26
N HIS A 450 -19.21 39.84 9.73
CA HIS A 450 -20.40 39.34 10.42
C HIS A 450 -20.43 39.64 11.91
N ALA A 451 -19.27 39.86 12.54
CA ALA A 451 -19.19 40.41 13.90
C ALA A 451 -19.61 41.90 13.99
N THR A 452 -19.77 42.60 12.86
CA THR A 452 -20.04 44.06 12.82
C THR A 452 -21.47 44.45 12.41
N PHE A 453 -22.43 43.50 12.42
CA PHE A 453 -23.86 43.76 12.20
C PHE A 453 -24.27 44.46 10.87
N ARG A 454 -23.45 44.41 9.81
CA ARG A 454 -23.71 45.12 8.54
C ARG A 454 -24.37 44.29 7.42
N SER A 455 -25.41 43.50 7.69
CA SER A 455 -26.21 42.87 6.63
C SER A 455 -27.72 43.13 6.78
N SER A 456 -28.42 43.34 5.67
CA SER A 456 -29.88 43.59 5.60
C SER A 456 -30.64 42.31 5.22
N HIS A 457 -31.01 41.50 6.21
CA HIS A 457 -31.93 40.37 6.05
C HIS A 457 -33.05 40.40 7.10
N SER A 458 -34.30 40.16 6.69
CA SER A 458 -35.52 40.44 7.46
C SER A 458 -35.91 39.42 8.54
N SER A 459 -35.06 38.45 8.92
CA SER A 459 -35.35 37.59 10.08
C SER A 459 -34.10 37.24 10.91
N LEU A 460 -34.19 37.46 12.24
CA LEU A 460 -33.13 37.21 13.23
C LEU A 460 -32.72 35.71 13.29
N ARG A 461 -33.69 34.81 13.15
CA ARG A 461 -33.51 33.35 13.28
C ARG A 461 -32.65 32.76 12.16
N GLN A 462 -32.81 33.24 10.93
CA GLN A 462 -31.99 32.78 9.79
C GLN A 462 -30.54 33.31 9.88
N ARG A 463 -30.34 34.50 10.43
CA ARG A 463 -29.00 35.05 10.66
C ARG A 463 -28.23 34.24 11.70
N ILE A 464 -28.85 33.95 12.85
CA ILE A 464 -28.24 33.14 13.91
C ILE A 464 -27.92 31.73 13.40
N ARG A 465 -28.85 31.09 12.68
CA ARG A 465 -28.65 29.72 12.14
C ARG A 465 -27.47 29.65 11.16
N ARG A 466 -27.31 30.64 10.26
CA ARG A 466 -26.19 30.67 9.32
C ARG A 466 -24.87 31.02 10.00
N SER A 467 -24.84 31.99 10.91
CA SER A 467 -23.61 32.31 11.66
C SER A 467 -23.12 31.14 12.53
N LEU A 468 -24.04 30.32 13.05
CA LEU A 468 -23.66 29.11 13.80
C LEU A 468 -23.16 27.99 12.86
N HIS A 469 -23.74 27.84 11.67
CA HIS A 469 -23.27 26.90 10.65
C HIS A 469 -21.86 27.26 10.16
N ASP A 470 -21.64 28.53 9.79
CA ASP A 470 -20.32 29.00 9.33
C ASP A 470 -19.24 28.89 10.43
N LEU A 471 -19.61 29.08 11.71
CA LEU A 471 -18.68 28.93 12.82
C LEU A 471 -18.37 27.46 13.11
N VAL A 472 -19.36 26.56 12.96
CA VAL A 472 -19.17 25.11 13.06
C VAL A 472 -18.30 24.61 11.91
N ASP A 473 -18.51 25.03 10.67
CA ASP A 473 -17.69 24.63 9.53
C ASP A 473 -16.22 25.08 9.70
N VAL A 474 -16.00 26.31 10.17
CA VAL A 474 -14.65 26.83 10.46
C VAL A 474 -13.97 26.08 11.61
N PHE A 475 -14.69 25.78 12.71
CA PHE A 475 -14.09 25.10 13.87
C PHE A 475 -13.95 23.59 13.71
N PHE A 476 -14.83 22.92 12.96
CA PHE A 476 -14.87 21.46 12.88
C PHE A 476 -14.36 20.89 11.55
N GLU A 477 -14.49 21.59 10.43
CA GLU A 477 -13.94 21.11 9.16
C GLU A 477 -12.62 21.81 8.84
N ASP A 478 -12.60 23.14 8.76
CA ASP A 478 -11.39 23.88 8.37
C ASP A 478 -10.25 23.72 9.38
N ALA A 479 -10.54 23.77 10.69
CA ALA A 479 -9.50 23.58 11.72
C ALA A 479 -8.93 22.16 11.71
N PHE A 480 -9.75 21.13 11.50
CA PHE A 480 -9.26 19.74 11.41
C PHE A 480 -8.45 19.52 10.14
N HIS A 481 -8.86 20.06 9.00
CA HIS A 481 -8.07 20.01 7.77
C HIS A 481 -6.76 20.79 7.91
N LEU A 482 -6.76 21.95 8.58
CA LEU A 482 -5.56 22.71 8.90
C LEU A 482 -4.63 21.93 9.84
N ILE A 483 -5.15 21.30 10.89
CA ILE A 483 -4.36 20.47 11.81
C ILE A 483 -3.80 19.25 11.07
N LYS A 484 -4.59 18.57 10.24
CA LYS A 484 -4.11 17.46 9.40
C LYS A 484 -3.03 17.93 8.42
N SER A 485 -3.17 19.12 7.85
CA SER A 485 -2.15 19.73 6.99
C SER A 485 -0.88 20.05 7.75
N LEU A 486 -0.99 20.68 8.92
CA LEU A 486 0.13 20.99 9.80
C LEU A 486 0.85 19.72 10.24
N ARG A 487 0.09 18.69 10.63
CA ARG A 487 0.62 17.35 10.94
C ARG A 487 1.37 16.78 9.75
N LYS A 488 0.77 16.73 8.55
CA LYS A 488 1.47 16.25 7.36
C LYS A 488 2.75 17.04 7.07
N ARG A 489 2.73 18.37 7.20
CA ARG A 489 3.93 19.20 7.01
C ARG A 489 5.00 18.90 8.07
N LEU A 490 4.60 18.68 9.31
CA LEU A 490 5.50 18.28 10.40
C LEU A 490 6.06 16.88 10.16
N ASP A 491 5.23 15.93 9.74
CA ASP A 491 5.61 14.56 9.39
C ASP A 491 6.62 14.58 8.23
N LEU A 492 6.41 15.40 7.20
CA LEU A 492 7.39 15.59 6.11
C LEU A 492 8.74 16.10 6.63
N VAL A 493 8.72 17.10 7.50
CA VAL A 493 9.95 17.64 8.09
C VAL A 493 10.64 16.59 8.96
N GLY A 494 9.89 15.87 9.80
CA GLY A 494 10.45 14.81 10.63
C GLY A 494 11.00 13.65 9.82
N ASN A 495 10.32 13.26 8.74
CA ASN A 495 10.83 12.25 7.83
C ASN A 495 12.15 12.70 7.20
N ASP A 496 12.23 13.92 6.65
CA ASP A 496 13.48 14.46 6.09
C ASP A 496 14.64 14.35 7.11
N PHE A 497 14.40 14.75 8.37
CA PHE A 497 15.42 14.73 9.41
C PHE A 497 15.71 13.35 10.00
N TYR A 498 14.74 12.44 9.99
CA TYR A 498 14.93 11.05 10.36
C TYR A 498 15.82 10.32 9.35
N LEU A 499 15.56 10.49 8.06
CA LEU A 499 16.43 9.98 7.00
C LEU A 499 17.83 10.63 7.07
N ALA A 500 17.89 11.93 7.32
CA ALA A 500 19.16 12.62 7.54
C ALA A 500 19.92 12.06 8.74
N HIS A 501 19.23 11.72 9.83
CA HIS A 501 19.83 11.09 11.00
C HIS A 501 20.42 9.73 10.65
N ILE A 502 19.69 8.90 9.90
CA ILE A 502 20.21 7.61 9.41
C ILE A 502 21.48 7.80 8.58
N TYR A 503 21.40 8.62 7.53
CA TYR A 503 22.53 8.86 6.64
C TYR A 503 23.75 9.40 7.40
N ARG A 504 23.58 10.46 8.21
CA ARG A 504 24.69 11.09 8.94
C ARG A 504 25.32 10.14 9.95
N THR A 505 24.51 9.36 10.67
CA THR A 505 25.00 8.42 11.67
C THR A 505 25.78 7.29 11.02
N VAL A 506 25.22 6.65 9.99
CA VAL A 506 25.89 5.57 9.25
C VAL A 506 27.16 6.10 8.60
N ARG A 507 27.09 7.21 7.87
CA ARG A 507 28.26 7.81 7.20
C ARG A 507 29.37 8.17 8.19
N TRP A 508 29.03 8.73 9.35
CA TRP A 508 30.00 9.08 10.38
C TRP A 508 30.70 7.85 10.96
N TRP A 509 29.94 6.78 11.21
CA TRP A 509 30.45 5.57 11.88
C TRP A 509 31.23 4.66 10.92
N THR A 510 30.72 4.45 9.69
CA THR A 510 31.30 3.50 8.74
C THR A 510 32.32 4.11 7.78
N ARG A 511 32.34 5.44 7.62
CA ARG A 511 33.22 6.17 6.68
C ARG A 511 33.27 5.51 5.29
N PRO A 512 32.13 5.37 4.61
CA PRO A 512 32.05 4.64 3.35
C PRO A 512 32.86 5.35 2.25
N THR A 513 33.45 4.59 1.33
CA THR A 513 34.12 5.13 0.14
C THR A 513 33.13 5.67 -0.89
N HIS A 514 31.97 5.01 -1.01
CA HIS A 514 30.89 5.35 -1.93
C HIS A 514 29.54 5.25 -1.22
N VAL A 515 28.59 6.08 -1.64
CA VAL A 515 27.20 6.01 -1.20
C VAL A 515 26.31 5.91 -2.43
N THR A 516 25.38 4.96 -2.39
CA THR A 516 24.29 4.88 -3.37
C THR A 516 22.95 4.94 -2.65
N VAL A 517 21.97 5.56 -3.30
CA VAL A 517 20.59 5.53 -2.87
C VAL A 517 19.84 4.61 -3.82
N LEU A 518 19.32 3.52 -3.26
CA LEU A 518 18.52 2.52 -3.93
C LEU A 518 17.08 2.68 -3.47
N GLY A 519 16.15 2.56 -4.39
CA GLY A 519 14.73 2.81 -4.13
C GLY A 519 14.29 4.19 -4.56
N ASP A 520 13.07 4.57 -4.18
CA ASP A 520 12.48 5.81 -4.64
C ASP A 520 13.12 7.02 -3.94
N LEU A 521 13.64 7.96 -4.71
CA LEU A 521 14.27 9.19 -4.19
C LEU A 521 13.24 10.25 -3.82
N LEU A 522 12.10 10.30 -4.53
CA LEU A 522 10.92 11.11 -4.25
C LEU A 522 9.70 10.69 -5.08
N GLY A 523 8.50 10.91 -4.53
CA GLY A 523 7.26 10.86 -5.32
C GLY A 523 7.23 11.95 -6.39
N SER A 524 7.11 11.58 -7.66
CA SER A 524 7.20 12.53 -8.79
C SER A 524 6.10 12.34 -9.85
N GLN A 525 5.47 11.17 -9.93
CA GLN A 525 4.54 10.82 -11.02
C GLN A 525 3.42 11.86 -11.27
N TRP A 526 2.89 12.50 -10.22
CA TRP A 526 1.70 13.36 -10.31
C TRP A 526 1.95 14.81 -9.86
N VAL A 527 3.19 15.29 -9.97
CA VAL A 527 3.56 16.65 -9.55
C VAL A 527 4.12 17.48 -10.70
N ASP A 528 3.87 18.80 -10.62
CA ASP A 528 4.49 19.77 -11.50
C ASP A 528 5.99 19.95 -11.20
N ASP A 529 6.69 20.63 -12.11
CA ASP A 529 8.13 20.81 -12.00
C ASP A 529 8.54 21.67 -10.80
N ASN A 530 7.69 22.62 -10.36
CA ASN A 530 7.99 23.45 -9.21
C ASN A 530 8.02 22.62 -7.92
N GLU A 531 7.03 21.75 -7.75
CA GLU A 531 6.98 20.82 -6.62
C GLU A 531 8.07 19.75 -6.71
N PHE A 532 8.36 19.24 -7.90
CA PHE A 532 9.50 18.34 -8.13
C PHE A 532 10.82 18.95 -7.63
N TYR A 533 11.16 20.17 -8.07
CA TYR A 533 12.41 20.80 -7.65
C TYR A 533 12.42 21.20 -6.18
N ARG A 534 11.26 21.49 -5.56
CA ARG A 534 11.20 21.64 -4.10
C ARG A 534 11.57 20.34 -3.38
N ARG A 535 11.01 19.21 -3.82
CA ARG A 535 11.32 17.88 -3.25
C ARG A 535 12.79 17.53 -3.44
N ALA A 536 13.34 17.74 -4.63
CA ALA A 536 14.76 17.58 -4.91
C ALA A 536 15.65 18.48 -4.03
N GLY A 537 15.22 19.73 -3.79
CA GLY A 537 15.90 20.62 -2.85
C GLY A 537 15.93 20.05 -1.42
N ARG A 538 14.83 19.45 -0.93
CA ARG A 538 14.83 18.85 0.41
C ARG A 538 15.74 17.62 0.49
N TYR A 539 15.78 16.83 -0.58
CA TYR A 539 16.69 15.69 -0.70
C TYR A 539 18.16 16.13 -0.51
N TRP A 540 18.61 17.11 -1.29
CA TRP A 540 20.00 17.58 -1.23
C TRP A 540 20.32 18.46 -0.02
N ASP A 541 19.43 19.37 0.36
CA ASP A 541 19.72 20.38 1.39
C ASP A 541 19.45 19.89 2.83
N ARG A 542 18.57 18.90 3.00
CA ARG A 542 18.17 18.37 4.32
C ARG A 542 18.65 16.95 4.54
N VAL A 543 18.20 16.00 3.72
CA VAL A 543 18.46 14.57 3.90
C VAL A 543 19.95 14.29 3.72
N PHE A 544 20.48 14.60 2.54
CA PHE A 544 21.86 14.36 2.15
C PHE A 544 22.69 15.65 2.15
N ARG A 545 22.49 16.50 3.16
CA ARG A 545 23.15 17.79 3.27
C ARG A 545 24.68 17.67 3.11
N GLY A 546 25.22 18.40 2.14
CA GLY A 546 26.66 18.43 1.82
C GLY A 546 27.11 17.33 0.87
N ALA A 547 26.20 16.47 0.39
CA ALA A 547 26.45 15.56 -0.71
C ALA A 547 26.12 16.20 -2.06
N GLU A 548 26.62 15.61 -3.13
CA GLU A 548 26.38 16.01 -4.51
C GLU A 548 26.03 14.81 -5.39
N ARG A 549 25.35 15.04 -6.51
CA ARG A 549 25.15 13.99 -7.52
C ARG A 549 26.44 13.69 -8.27
N VAL A 550 26.53 12.51 -8.88
CA VAL A 550 27.60 12.22 -9.85
C VAL A 550 27.50 13.21 -11.02
N PRO A 551 28.60 13.93 -11.37
CA PRO A 551 28.63 14.83 -12.52
C PRO A 551 28.46 14.11 -13.85
N ASP A 552 27.83 14.77 -14.84
CA ASP A 552 27.48 14.14 -16.12
C ASP A 552 28.69 13.83 -17.02
N ASP A 553 29.80 14.53 -16.81
CA ASP A 553 31.10 14.29 -17.45
C ASP A 553 31.82 13.08 -16.86
N VAL A 554 31.55 12.75 -15.59
CA VAL A 554 32.09 11.55 -14.91
C VAL A 554 31.21 10.32 -15.17
N ALA A 555 29.89 10.51 -15.26
CA ALA A 555 28.92 9.46 -15.56
C ALA A 555 28.99 9.03 -17.04
N ALA A 556 29.99 8.22 -17.40
CA ALA A 556 30.28 7.82 -18.77
C ALA A 556 29.28 6.79 -19.32
N TYR A 557 29.15 6.73 -20.65
CA TYR A 557 28.52 5.60 -21.33
C TYR A 557 29.58 4.55 -21.66
N PRO A 558 29.22 3.25 -21.71
CA PRO A 558 30.18 2.20 -21.98
C PRO A 558 30.81 2.35 -23.37
N ALA A 559 32.13 2.22 -23.43
CA ALA A 559 32.92 2.27 -24.66
C ALA A 559 34.07 1.25 -24.59
N ASP A 560 34.60 0.85 -25.75
CA ASP A 560 35.75 -0.07 -25.83
C ASP A 560 37.03 0.60 -25.31
N GLU A 561 37.23 1.87 -25.66
CA GLU A 561 38.24 2.75 -25.07
C GLU A 561 37.55 3.67 -24.04
N TYR A 562 38.03 3.65 -22.80
CA TYR A 562 37.44 4.41 -21.71
C TYR A 562 38.51 4.93 -20.75
N ASP A 563 38.20 6.06 -20.11
CA ASP A 563 38.98 6.57 -19.01
C ASP A 563 38.51 5.94 -17.69
N VAL A 564 39.47 5.55 -16.83
CA VAL A 564 39.18 5.06 -15.49
C VAL A 564 38.60 6.22 -14.66
N THR A 565 37.49 5.97 -13.98
CA THR A 565 36.79 6.96 -13.14
C THR A 565 37.62 7.37 -11.92
N GLY A 566 38.42 6.45 -11.37
CA GLY A 566 39.35 6.72 -10.28
C GLY A 566 40.06 5.46 -9.79
N HIS A 567 41.04 5.63 -8.91
CA HIS A 567 41.83 4.52 -8.37
C HIS A 567 41.44 4.20 -6.91
N LEU A 568 41.32 2.90 -6.58
CA LEU A 568 40.88 2.42 -5.26
C LEU A 568 41.98 2.39 -4.19
N ALA A 569 43.24 2.67 -4.55
CA ALA A 569 44.38 2.68 -3.63
C ALA A 569 44.83 4.11 -3.29
N GLY A 570 44.54 4.56 -2.06
CA GLY A 570 44.94 5.90 -1.62
C GLY A 570 44.59 6.25 -0.17
N GLY A 571 44.65 5.30 0.77
CA GLY A 571 44.30 5.55 2.18
C GLY A 571 42.93 6.23 2.37
N PRO A 572 42.60 6.71 3.57
CA PRO A 572 41.33 7.42 3.79
C PRO A 572 41.27 8.83 3.17
N PHE A 573 42.32 9.33 2.48
CA PHE A 573 42.45 10.77 2.16
C PHE A 573 43.24 11.13 0.88
N ASN A 574 43.07 10.47 -0.27
CA ASN A 574 43.41 11.11 -1.55
C ASN A 574 42.63 10.58 -2.75
N GLU A 575 42.18 11.51 -3.63
CA GLU A 575 41.21 11.41 -4.75
C GLU A 575 39.85 10.75 -4.44
N SER A 576 39.85 9.72 -3.59
CA SER A 576 38.70 9.08 -2.96
C SER A 576 37.84 10.03 -2.10
N THR A 577 38.36 11.20 -1.71
CA THR A 577 37.64 12.16 -0.87
C THR A 577 36.41 12.73 -1.56
N VAL A 578 36.47 12.97 -2.88
CA VAL A 578 35.32 13.52 -3.62
C VAL A 578 34.19 12.50 -3.68
N TRP A 579 34.52 11.21 -3.81
CA TRP A 579 33.53 10.13 -3.79
C TRP A 579 32.83 9.97 -2.45
N THR A 580 33.45 10.39 -1.33
CA THR A 580 32.78 10.40 -0.02
C THR A 580 31.64 11.43 0.10
N SER A 581 31.58 12.41 -0.81
CA SER A 581 30.48 13.38 -0.93
C SER A 581 29.54 13.08 -2.10
N ARG A 582 29.96 12.30 -3.10
CA ARG A 582 29.11 11.93 -4.23
C ARG A 582 28.13 10.82 -3.87
N ILE A 583 26.88 10.97 -4.29
CA ILE A 583 25.84 9.95 -4.18
C ILE A 583 25.47 9.43 -5.57
N ILE A 584 25.54 8.12 -5.72
CA ILE A 584 25.09 7.38 -6.89
C ILE A 584 23.58 7.15 -6.75
N ASN A 585 22.78 7.95 -7.45
CA ASN A 585 21.33 7.85 -7.45
C ASN A 585 20.85 6.87 -8.53
N VAL A 586 19.95 5.97 -8.17
CA VAL A 586 19.26 5.04 -9.10
C VAL A 586 17.82 5.50 -9.26
N ALA A 587 17.30 5.51 -10.49
CA ALA A 587 15.94 5.98 -10.74
C ALA A 587 14.89 4.92 -10.36
N GLY A 588 13.90 5.32 -9.58
CA GLY A 588 12.79 4.47 -9.16
C GLY A 588 11.47 4.71 -9.89
N ASN A 589 10.50 3.83 -9.62
CA ASN A 589 9.17 3.90 -10.22
C ASN A 589 8.39 5.13 -9.73
N HIS A 590 8.56 5.59 -8.49
CA HIS A 590 7.94 6.84 -8.04
C HIS A 590 8.67 8.08 -8.60
N ASP A 591 9.94 7.93 -8.96
CA ASP A 591 10.77 9.01 -9.51
C ASP A 591 10.44 9.31 -10.97
N ILE A 592 10.36 8.28 -11.83
CA ILE A 592 10.16 8.46 -13.27
C ILE A 592 8.96 7.69 -13.86
N GLY A 593 8.39 6.74 -13.12
CA GLY A 593 7.30 5.86 -13.57
C GLY A 593 7.80 4.53 -14.14
N TYR A 594 6.93 3.50 -14.10
CA TYR A 594 7.14 2.25 -14.84
C TYR A 594 7.06 2.46 -16.36
N ALA A 595 7.22 1.40 -17.15
CA ALA A 595 7.28 1.49 -18.61
C ALA A 595 6.08 2.21 -19.25
N GLY A 596 4.86 2.08 -18.71
CA GLY A 596 3.67 2.79 -19.19
C GLY A 596 3.55 4.25 -18.73
N ASP A 597 4.37 4.67 -17.77
CA ASP A 597 4.30 5.99 -17.13
C ASP A 597 5.54 6.86 -17.41
N ILE A 598 6.68 6.23 -17.70
CA ILE A 598 7.92 6.93 -18.02
C ILE A 598 7.78 7.74 -19.32
N ASN A 599 8.24 8.99 -19.27
CA ASN A 599 8.28 9.88 -20.42
C ASN A 599 9.52 10.77 -20.39
N GLU A 600 9.83 11.41 -21.52
CA GLU A 600 11.03 12.21 -21.65
C GLU A 600 11.11 13.36 -20.64
N ASN A 601 9.99 13.96 -20.26
CA ASN A 601 10.01 15.06 -19.30
C ASN A 601 10.40 14.56 -17.90
N ARG A 602 9.78 13.46 -17.45
CA ARG A 602 10.10 12.81 -16.16
C ARG A 602 11.55 12.34 -16.11
N ALA A 603 12.05 11.71 -17.18
CA ALA A 603 13.46 11.33 -17.29
C ALA A 603 14.38 12.56 -17.24
N LYS A 604 14.16 13.57 -18.10
CA LYS A 604 15.01 14.77 -18.16
C LYS A 604 15.05 15.57 -16.87
N ARG A 605 13.93 15.68 -16.14
CA ARG A 605 13.93 16.39 -14.84
C ARG A 605 14.64 15.59 -13.75
N PHE A 606 14.53 14.25 -13.77
CA PHE A 606 15.34 13.37 -12.93
C PHE A 606 16.83 13.58 -13.23
N GLU A 607 17.24 13.54 -14.50
CA GLU A 607 18.64 13.69 -14.89
C GLU A 607 19.24 15.02 -14.45
N ARG A 608 18.49 16.12 -14.58
CA ARG A 608 18.92 17.44 -14.09
C ARG A 608 19.14 17.48 -12.58
N ALA A 609 18.31 16.79 -11.81
CA ALA A 609 18.32 16.86 -10.34
C ALA A 609 19.21 15.81 -9.68
N PHE A 610 19.33 14.62 -10.27
CA PHE A 610 19.92 13.43 -9.62
C PHE A 610 21.03 12.77 -10.44
N GLY A 611 21.18 13.10 -11.72
CA GLY A 611 22.17 12.51 -12.64
C GLY A 611 21.54 11.56 -13.65
N LYS A 612 22.33 11.17 -14.67
CA LYS A 612 21.89 10.29 -15.78
C LYS A 612 21.17 9.04 -15.25
N VAL A 613 20.14 8.60 -15.97
CA VAL A 613 19.39 7.36 -15.62
C VAL A 613 20.15 6.08 -15.95
N ASN A 614 21.11 6.15 -16.88
CA ASN A 614 21.97 5.05 -17.31
C ASN A 614 23.41 5.56 -17.47
N TYR A 615 24.38 4.93 -16.81
CA TYR A 615 25.81 5.21 -16.96
C TYR A 615 26.66 4.12 -16.30
N GLU A 616 27.96 4.12 -16.56
CA GLU A 616 28.93 3.29 -15.85
C GLU A 616 30.03 4.11 -15.17
N LEU A 617 30.64 3.50 -14.16
CA LEU A 617 31.84 3.98 -13.48
C LEU A 617 32.82 2.81 -13.38
N ARG A 618 34.12 3.07 -13.56
CA ARG A 618 35.17 2.06 -13.54
C ARG A 618 36.29 2.48 -12.62
N PHE A 619 36.62 1.64 -11.64
CA PHE A 619 37.65 1.92 -10.67
C PHE A 619 38.71 0.84 -10.67
N GLU A 620 39.96 1.21 -10.96
CA GLU A 620 41.08 0.28 -10.91
C GLU A 620 41.71 0.26 -9.53
N LEU A 621 42.25 -0.89 -9.13
CA LEU A 621 43.09 -1.03 -7.96
C LEU A 621 44.55 -1.19 -8.41
N PRO A 622 45.38 -0.14 -8.29
CA PRO A 622 46.79 -0.21 -8.64
C PRO A 622 47.52 -1.31 -7.86
N LEU A 623 48.34 -2.09 -8.56
CA LEU A 623 49.19 -3.10 -7.95
C LEU A 623 50.41 -2.43 -7.31
N ALA A 624 50.56 -2.59 -5.99
CA ALA A 624 51.70 -2.03 -5.26
C ALA A 624 52.99 -2.80 -5.50
N ASP A 625 52.90 -4.12 -5.76
CA ASP A 625 54.04 -4.99 -6.05
C ASP A 625 54.28 -5.06 -7.57
N PRO A 626 55.44 -4.60 -8.07
CA PRO A 626 55.80 -4.67 -9.48
C PRO A 626 55.81 -6.10 -10.04
N SER A 627 56.13 -7.10 -9.22
CA SER A 627 56.20 -8.50 -9.67
C SER A 627 54.83 -9.06 -10.05
N LEU A 628 53.77 -8.61 -9.37
CA LEU A 628 52.40 -8.98 -9.71
C LEU A 628 51.96 -8.36 -11.04
N ALA A 629 52.42 -7.14 -11.34
CA ALA A 629 52.09 -6.44 -12.58
C ALA A 629 52.61 -7.17 -13.83
N GLU A 630 53.74 -7.89 -13.73
CA GLU A 630 54.27 -8.72 -14.82
C GLU A 630 53.38 -9.94 -15.14
N THR A 631 52.53 -10.37 -14.19
CA THR A 631 51.59 -11.50 -14.38
C THR A 631 50.28 -11.10 -15.05
N VAL A 632 50.03 -9.80 -15.22
CA VAL A 632 48.79 -9.27 -15.80
C VAL A 632 48.88 -9.29 -17.32
N PHE A 633 47.86 -9.86 -17.96
CA PHE A 633 47.70 -9.83 -19.41
C PHE A 633 47.40 -8.41 -19.89
N ASN A 634 48.17 -7.95 -20.88
CA ASN A 634 48.00 -6.69 -21.59
C ASN A 634 48.34 -6.90 -23.06
N ASP A 635 47.37 -6.68 -23.94
CA ASP A 635 47.49 -6.98 -25.37
C ASP A 635 48.61 -6.17 -26.06
N GLU A 636 48.94 -4.98 -25.55
CA GLU A 636 50.01 -4.14 -26.10
C GLU A 636 51.39 -4.50 -25.56
N LYS A 637 51.50 -4.80 -24.27
CA LYS A 637 52.79 -5.00 -23.59
C LYS A 637 53.25 -6.46 -23.62
N ASN A 638 52.33 -7.41 -23.53
CA ASN A 638 52.62 -8.83 -23.42
C ASN A 638 51.53 -9.69 -24.09
N PRO A 639 51.30 -9.55 -25.41
CA PRO A 639 50.25 -10.26 -26.16
C PRO A 639 50.37 -11.79 -26.13
N ASN A 640 51.58 -12.32 -25.89
CA ASN A 640 51.84 -13.76 -25.83
C ASN A 640 51.86 -14.31 -24.40
N LEU A 641 51.48 -13.51 -23.39
CA LEU A 641 51.42 -13.98 -22.01
C LEU A 641 50.21 -14.91 -21.84
N ASP A 642 50.47 -16.18 -21.54
CA ASP A 642 49.44 -17.16 -21.18
C ASP A 642 48.97 -16.93 -19.74
N SER A 643 48.19 -15.86 -19.55
CA SER A 643 47.64 -15.45 -18.26
C SER A 643 46.17 -15.06 -18.40
N ASP A 644 45.35 -15.51 -17.46
CA ASP A 644 43.94 -15.15 -17.32
C ASP A 644 43.72 -13.92 -16.44
N ARG A 645 44.80 -13.20 -16.06
CA ARG A 645 44.75 -12.11 -15.08
C ARG A 645 44.65 -10.76 -15.76
N LEU A 646 43.60 -9.99 -15.46
CA LEU A 646 43.52 -8.56 -15.77
C LEU A 646 43.90 -7.73 -14.54
N ILE A 647 44.16 -6.44 -14.78
CA ILE A 647 44.28 -5.43 -13.72
C ILE A 647 43.00 -5.50 -12.87
N PRO A 648 43.10 -5.50 -11.53
CA PRO A 648 41.91 -5.57 -10.71
C PRO A 648 41.06 -4.30 -10.88
N GLU A 649 39.82 -4.47 -11.34
CA GLU A 649 38.90 -3.37 -11.63
C GLU A 649 37.50 -3.67 -11.08
N LEU A 650 36.89 -2.64 -10.52
CA LEU A 650 35.50 -2.59 -10.10
C LEU A 650 34.69 -1.77 -11.10
N ARG A 651 33.75 -2.42 -11.79
CA ARG A 651 32.81 -1.78 -12.73
C ARG A 651 31.45 -1.62 -12.08
N ILE A 652 30.99 -0.39 -11.89
CA ILE A 652 29.66 -0.08 -11.39
C ILE A 652 28.78 0.29 -12.58
N VAL A 653 27.71 -0.47 -12.81
CA VAL A 653 26.72 -0.23 -13.86
C VAL A 653 25.44 0.29 -13.19
N VAL A 654 25.09 1.55 -13.47
CA VAL A 654 23.83 2.15 -13.04
C VAL A 654 22.83 2.00 -14.19
N LEU A 655 21.80 1.19 -13.97
CA LEU A 655 20.83 0.80 -14.99
C LEU A 655 19.42 1.20 -14.55
N ASN A 656 18.74 1.97 -15.40
CA ASN A 656 17.30 2.17 -15.32
C ASN A 656 16.58 0.96 -15.89
N ASP A 657 15.95 0.18 -15.02
CA ASP A 657 15.18 -1.01 -15.40
C ASP A 657 13.67 -0.77 -15.50
N MET A 658 13.18 0.47 -15.34
CA MET A 658 11.75 0.81 -15.33
C MET A 658 11.02 0.42 -16.62
N ASN A 659 11.75 0.34 -17.74
CA ASN A 659 11.21 0.14 -19.08
C ASN A 659 11.83 -1.04 -19.83
N LEU A 660 12.45 -1.99 -19.11
CA LEU A 660 12.91 -3.26 -19.70
C LEU A 660 11.74 -4.20 -20.01
N ASP A 661 10.70 -4.19 -19.18
CA ASP A 661 9.47 -4.93 -19.44
C ASP A 661 8.49 -4.11 -20.30
N THR A 662 7.54 -4.82 -20.92
CA THR A 662 6.63 -4.30 -21.95
C THR A 662 5.17 -4.51 -21.57
N PRO A 663 4.21 -3.74 -22.14
CA PRO A 663 4.39 -2.66 -23.12
C PRO A 663 4.82 -1.32 -22.51
N ALA A 664 5.81 -0.67 -23.13
CA ALA A 664 6.27 0.67 -22.75
C ALA A 664 5.51 1.76 -23.50
N ALA A 665 5.22 2.88 -22.84
CA ALA A 665 4.60 4.05 -23.46
C ALA A 665 5.55 4.79 -24.42
N SER A 666 6.86 4.75 -24.15
CA SER A 666 7.89 5.37 -25.01
C SER A 666 8.87 4.32 -25.53
N SER A 667 8.73 3.95 -26.80
CA SER A 667 9.67 3.06 -27.49
C SER A 667 11.08 3.64 -27.55
N LYS A 668 11.21 4.96 -27.72
CA LYS A 668 12.51 5.65 -27.75
C LYS A 668 13.31 5.42 -26.46
N LEU A 669 12.70 5.70 -25.29
CA LEU A 669 13.39 5.54 -24.00
C LEU A 669 13.74 4.07 -23.73
N GLN A 670 12.88 3.15 -24.17
CA GLN A 670 13.11 1.72 -24.07
C GLN A 670 14.29 1.29 -24.98
N ASP A 671 14.35 1.77 -26.22
CA ASP A 671 15.46 1.52 -27.14
C ASP A 671 16.78 2.11 -26.64
N ASP A 672 16.76 3.31 -26.03
CA ASP A 672 17.93 3.92 -25.39
C ASP A 672 18.48 3.01 -24.27
N THR A 673 17.57 2.43 -23.47
CA THR A 673 17.92 1.52 -22.36
C THR A 673 18.47 0.19 -22.89
N TYR A 674 17.84 -0.41 -23.89
CA TYR A 674 18.37 -1.62 -24.53
C TYR A 674 19.74 -1.37 -25.19
N SER A 675 19.94 -0.21 -25.81
CA SER A 675 21.22 0.17 -26.40
C SER A 675 22.31 0.28 -25.34
N PHE A 676 22.00 0.89 -24.19
CA PHE A 676 22.91 0.93 -23.05
C PHE A 676 23.27 -0.48 -22.54
N VAL A 677 22.29 -1.37 -22.33
CA VAL A 677 22.58 -2.73 -21.86
C VAL A 677 23.44 -3.50 -22.87
N ASN A 678 23.16 -3.38 -24.17
CA ASN A 678 24.01 -3.98 -25.21
C ASN A 678 25.44 -3.43 -25.16
N ALA A 679 25.62 -2.12 -24.96
CA ALA A 679 26.93 -1.51 -24.82
C ALA A 679 27.68 -2.05 -23.59
N VAL A 680 26.99 -2.22 -22.45
CA VAL A 680 27.58 -2.83 -21.25
C VAL A 680 28.09 -4.24 -21.53
N ILE A 681 27.31 -5.05 -22.26
CA ILE A 681 27.66 -6.43 -22.62
C ILE A 681 28.86 -6.46 -23.57
N ASN A 682 28.85 -5.63 -24.62
CA ASN A 682 29.87 -5.63 -25.66
C ASN A 682 31.24 -5.17 -25.15
N THR A 683 31.25 -4.23 -24.20
CA THR A 683 32.46 -3.61 -23.62
C THR A 683 32.93 -4.34 -22.34
N ALA A 684 32.30 -5.46 -21.99
CA ALA A 684 32.72 -6.29 -20.87
C ALA A 684 33.93 -7.15 -21.27
N ALA A 685 34.86 -7.33 -20.33
CA ALA A 685 35.93 -8.31 -20.47
C ALA A 685 35.36 -9.73 -20.68
N ALA A 686 36.12 -10.57 -21.40
CA ALA A 686 35.76 -11.96 -21.62
C ALA A 686 35.63 -12.70 -20.27
N VAL A 687 34.68 -13.61 -20.16
CA VAL A 687 34.30 -14.26 -18.88
C VAL A 687 35.41 -15.16 -18.32
N GLU A 688 36.38 -15.55 -19.15
CA GLU A 688 37.56 -16.33 -18.79
C GLU A 688 38.56 -15.53 -17.96
N PHE A 689 38.58 -14.20 -18.12
CA PHE A 689 39.51 -13.35 -17.39
C PHE A 689 39.07 -13.13 -15.93
N LYS A 690 40.07 -13.12 -15.05
CA LYS A 690 39.99 -12.78 -13.63
C LYS A 690 40.44 -11.33 -13.40
N GLY A 691 40.15 -10.80 -12.21
CA GLY A 691 40.47 -9.41 -11.83
C GLY A 691 39.32 -8.42 -12.02
N GLN A 692 38.26 -8.77 -12.73
CA GLN A 692 37.12 -7.88 -12.96
C GLN A 692 35.95 -8.22 -12.03
N PHE A 693 35.22 -7.21 -11.54
CA PHE A 693 34.00 -7.39 -10.75
C PHE A 693 32.94 -6.35 -11.09
N THR A 694 31.72 -6.81 -11.38
CA THR A 694 30.62 -5.93 -11.78
C THR A 694 29.61 -5.74 -10.64
N VAL A 695 29.36 -4.49 -10.24
CA VAL A 695 28.25 -4.11 -9.37
C VAL A 695 27.14 -3.54 -10.25
N VAL A 696 25.98 -4.19 -10.28
CA VAL A 696 24.81 -3.67 -11.01
C VAL A 696 23.88 -3.00 -10.00
N LEU A 697 23.63 -1.71 -10.19
CA LEU A 697 22.71 -0.92 -9.39
C LEU A 697 21.46 -0.66 -10.23
N THR A 698 20.33 -1.16 -9.75
CA THR A 698 19.05 -1.12 -10.46
C THR A 698 17.91 -0.90 -9.46
N HIS A 699 16.67 -0.71 -9.89
CA HIS A 699 15.58 -0.47 -8.95
C HIS A 699 14.68 -1.68 -8.77
N ILE A 700 14.18 -2.28 -9.86
CA ILE A 700 13.26 -3.43 -9.81
C ILE A 700 14.06 -4.73 -9.60
N PRO A 701 13.69 -5.56 -8.63
CA PRO A 701 14.34 -6.84 -8.40
C PRO A 701 14.15 -7.79 -9.59
N LEU A 702 15.11 -8.70 -9.78
CA LEU A 702 14.97 -9.80 -10.72
C LEU A 702 13.80 -10.71 -10.34
N TYR A 703 13.30 -11.46 -11.31
CA TYR A 703 12.26 -12.48 -11.14
C TYR A 703 12.66 -13.55 -10.12
N LYS A 704 11.73 -13.88 -9.23
CA LYS A 704 11.86 -14.89 -8.18
C LYS A 704 10.51 -15.59 -7.99
N PRO A 705 10.46 -16.92 -7.91
CA PRO A 705 9.20 -17.63 -7.67
C PRO A 705 8.46 -17.17 -6.41
N GLU A 706 7.14 -17.35 -6.41
CA GLU A 706 6.27 -17.05 -5.26
C GLU A 706 6.81 -17.68 -3.96
N GLY A 707 6.73 -16.93 -2.86
CA GLY A 707 7.21 -17.37 -1.54
C GLY A 707 8.73 -17.30 -1.32
N VAL A 708 9.53 -16.93 -2.32
CA VAL A 708 10.95 -16.60 -2.09
C VAL A 708 11.05 -15.25 -1.39
N CYS A 709 10.54 -14.17 -1.99
CA CYS A 709 10.48 -12.84 -1.37
C CYS A 709 9.13 -12.57 -0.70
N VAL A 710 8.98 -11.41 -0.04
CA VAL A 710 7.70 -11.00 0.52
C VAL A 710 6.73 -10.61 -0.60
N ASP A 711 7.23 -9.82 -1.56
CA ASP A 711 6.50 -9.53 -2.79
C ASP A 711 6.68 -10.66 -3.81
N ASP A 712 5.56 -11.26 -4.21
CA ASP A 712 5.51 -12.22 -5.32
C ASP A 712 5.65 -11.51 -6.69
N PRO A 713 5.99 -12.24 -7.76
CA PRO A 713 5.91 -11.73 -9.12
C PRO A 713 4.52 -11.18 -9.44
N PHE A 714 4.46 -9.93 -9.88
CA PHE A 714 3.21 -9.24 -10.15
C PHE A 714 3.41 -8.22 -11.27
N PHE A 715 2.40 -8.12 -12.14
CA PHE A 715 2.29 -7.16 -13.24
C PHE A 715 0.83 -6.71 -13.32
N ASP A 716 0.61 -5.40 -13.42
CA ASP A 716 -0.69 -4.80 -13.76
C ASP A 716 -0.52 -3.77 -14.88
N PHE A 717 -1.58 -3.62 -15.67
CA PHE A 717 -1.55 -2.88 -16.92
C PHE A 717 -2.65 -1.83 -16.95
N HIS A 718 -2.34 -0.70 -17.57
CA HIS A 718 -3.28 0.38 -17.77
C HIS A 718 -4.44 -0.08 -18.65
N GLY A 719 -5.67 -0.04 -18.12
CA GLY A 719 -6.83 -0.54 -18.87
C GLY A 719 -7.22 0.27 -20.12
N HIS A 720 -6.58 1.41 -20.39
CA HIS A 720 -6.92 2.30 -21.50
C HIS A 720 -6.00 2.14 -22.73
N ASP A 721 -4.74 1.75 -22.53
CA ASP A 721 -3.74 1.59 -23.59
C ASP A 721 -2.95 0.26 -23.48
N GLY A 722 -3.16 -0.51 -22.41
CA GLY A 722 -2.50 -1.78 -22.14
C GLY A 722 -1.04 -1.66 -21.73
N THR A 723 -0.53 -0.45 -21.48
CA THR A 723 0.86 -0.24 -21.08
C THR A 723 1.08 -0.69 -19.63
N LEU A 724 2.32 -1.02 -19.28
CA LEU A 724 2.67 -1.49 -17.95
C LEU A 724 2.44 -0.40 -16.90
N LYS A 725 1.53 -0.64 -15.95
CA LYS A 725 1.16 0.31 -14.90
C LYS A 725 2.02 0.11 -13.65
N GLU A 726 2.21 -1.14 -13.24
CA GLU A 726 2.95 -1.49 -12.03
C GLU A 726 3.47 -2.92 -12.12
N GLN A 727 4.59 -3.18 -11.46
CA GLN A 727 5.14 -4.52 -11.31
C GLN A 727 5.94 -4.62 -10.01
N ASN A 728 6.05 -5.82 -9.44
CA ASN A 728 6.88 -6.04 -8.24
C ASN A 728 8.30 -6.53 -8.58
N GLN A 729 8.46 -7.21 -9.70
CA GLN A 729 9.71 -7.83 -10.11
C GLN A 729 9.81 -7.74 -11.63
N LEU A 730 11.03 -7.76 -12.16
CA LEU A 730 11.26 -7.89 -13.59
C LEU A 730 10.72 -9.23 -14.09
N SER A 731 10.42 -9.33 -15.38
CA SER A 731 10.06 -10.62 -15.97
C SER A 731 11.22 -11.60 -15.92
N ALA A 732 10.93 -12.90 -15.99
CA ALA A 732 11.97 -13.93 -16.09
C ALA A 732 12.88 -13.71 -17.31
N ALA A 733 12.30 -13.22 -18.41
CA ALA A 733 13.02 -12.93 -19.64
C ALA A 733 13.96 -11.73 -19.48
N ALA A 734 13.48 -10.65 -18.83
CA ALA A 734 14.31 -9.50 -18.51
C ALA A 734 15.44 -9.86 -17.54
N SER A 735 15.15 -10.68 -16.54
CA SER A 735 16.11 -11.16 -15.54
C SER A 735 17.23 -12.00 -16.15
N LYS A 736 16.91 -12.81 -17.17
CA LYS A 736 17.90 -13.57 -17.96
C LYS A 736 18.91 -12.63 -18.64
N GLY A 737 18.49 -11.44 -19.08
CA GLY A 737 19.37 -10.42 -19.64
C GLY A 737 20.46 -9.93 -18.67
N PHE A 738 20.17 -9.85 -17.37
CA PHE A 738 21.17 -9.51 -16.35
C PHE A 738 22.15 -10.67 -16.13
N LEU A 739 21.64 -11.88 -15.96
CA LEU A 739 22.44 -13.04 -15.57
C LEU A 739 23.30 -13.56 -16.73
N GLU A 740 22.71 -13.70 -17.92
CA GLU A 740 23.40 -14.26 -19.09
C GLU A 740 24.00 -13.19 -20.01
N GLY A 741 23.40 -11.99 -20.04
CA GLY A 741 23.94 -10.87 -20.79
C GLY A 741 25.05 -10.16 -20.01
N ILE A 742 24.67 -9.36 -19.00
CA ILE A 742 25.60 -8.51 -18.25
C ILE A 742 26.66 -9.36 -17.53
N LEU A 743 26.25 -10.40 -16.80
CA LEU A 743 27.19 -11.27 -16.09
C LEU A 743 27.74 -12.42 -16.95
N GLY A 744 27.18 -12.70 -18.12
CA GLY A 744 27.76 -13.71 -19.04
C GLY A 744 27.67 -15.15 -18.52
N MET A 745 26.76 -15.45 -17.60
CA MET A 745 26.54 -16.80 -17.07
C MET A 745 25.79 -17.67 -18.08
N SER A 746 25.94 -19.00 -17.99
CA SER A 746 25.23 -19.93 -18.88
C SER A 746 24.97 -21.28 -18.22
N GLY A 747 23.83 -21.89 -18.56
CA GLY A 747 23.52 -23.28 -18.23
C GLY A 747 24.31 -24.30 -19.06
N ASP A 748 24.92 -23.89 -20.19
CA ASP A 748 25.75 -24.75 -21.02
C ASP A 748 27.17 -24.84 -20.47
N THR A 749 27.60 -26.05 -20.11
CA THR A 749 28.96 -26.32 -19.62
C THR A 749 30.05 -26.11 -20.68
N ASN A 750 29.69 -26.09 -21.96
CA ASN A 750 30.62 -25.85 -23.07
C ASN A 750 30.78 -24.35 -23.38
N ALA A 751 30.00 -23.49 -22.73
CA ALA A 751 30.16 -22.05 -22.85
C ALA A 751 31.52 -21.60 -22.29
N ALA A 752 31.92 -20.39 -22.67
CA ALA A 752 33.11 -19.73 -22.16
C ALA A 752 33.20 -19.79 -20.62
N ALA A 753 34.40 -20.05 -20.08
CA ALA A 753 34.64 -20.29 -18.65
C ALA A 753 33.72 -21.37 -18.01
N GLY A 754 33.24 -22.34 -18.80
CA GLY A 754 32.32 -23.38 -18.33
C GLY A 754 30.93 -22.86 -17.95
N GLY A 755 30.52 -21.70 -18.48
CA GLY A 755 29.25 -21.04 -18.13
C GLY A 755 29.25 -20.31 -16.78
N ARG A 756 30.42 -20.19 -16.12
CA ARG A 756 30.53 -19.49 -14.81
C ARG A 756 30.16 -18.02 -14.87
N GLY A 757 30.40 -17.38 -16.01
CA GLY A 757 30.27 -15.94 -16.17
C GLY A 757 31.27 -15.14 -15.34
N ARG A 758 31.09 -13.81 -15.39
CA ARG A 758 31.83 -12.82 -14.62
C ARG A 758 31.34 -12.77 -13.18
N ARG A 759 32.25 -12.45 -12.27
CA ARG A 759 31.88 -12.17 -10.87
C ARG A 759 31.15 -10.83 -10.79
N GLY A 760 30.08 -10.81 -10.01
CA GLY A 760 29.36 -9.58 -9.76
C GLY A 760 28.30 -9.73 -8.68
N ILE A 761 27.70 -8.59 -8.35
CA ILE A 761 26.60 -8.48 -7.39
C ILE A 761 25.57 -7.50 -7.92
N ILE A 762 24.30 -7.81 -7.68
CA ILE A 762 23.18 -6.97 -8.10
C ILE A 762 22.55 -6.37 -6.83
N LEU A 763 22.40 -5.05 -6.79
CA LEU A 763 21.75 -4.34 -5.69
C LEU A 763 20.56 -3.55 -6.23
N ASN A 764 19.45 -3.59 -5.50
CA ASN A 764 18.25 -2.84 -5.84
C ASN A 764 17.43 -2.41 -4.61
N GLY A 765 16.36 -1.65 -4.82
CA GLY A 765 15.64 -0.94 -3.74
C GLY A 765 14.13 -0.83 -3.92
N HIS A 766 13.46 -1.87 -4.38
CA HIS A 766 12.00 -1.83 -4.61
C HIS A 766 11.14 -2.33 -3.45
N ASP A 767 11.45 -3.54 -2.96
CA ASP A 767 10.70 -4.20 -1.89
C ASP A 767 11.15 -3.61 -0.55
N HIS A 768 10.20 -2.99 0.16
CA HIS A 768 10.48 -2.37 1.44
C HIS A 768 10.98 -3.35 2.51
N GLU A 769 10.53 -4.62 2.48
CA GLU A 769 10.97 -5.66 3.41
C GLU A 769 12.40 -6.15 3.11
N GLY A 770 12.86 -5.95 1.88
CA GLY A 770 14.15 -6.38 1.38
C GLY A 770 14.21 -7.89 1.09
N CYS A 771 15.13 -8.27 0.21
CA CYS A 771 15.28 -9.65 -0.24
C CYS A 771 16.72 -9.99 -0.69
N ASP A 772 17.42 -10.79 0.11
CA ASP A 772 18.78 -11.28 -0.19
C ASP A 772 18.71 -12.70 -0.78
N THR A 773 19.12 -12.84 -2.04
CA THR A 773 18.91 -14.05 -2.86
C THR A 773 20.14 -14.45 -3.65
N TRP A 774 20.19 -15.75 -3.99
CA TRP A 774 21.17 -16.35 -4.87
C TRP A 774 20.42 -16.95 -6.07
N HIS A 775 20.71 -16.42 -7.26
CA HIS A 775 20.25 -16.96 -8.53
C HIS A 775 21.30 -17.94 -9.02
N TYR A 776 20.89 -19.14 -9.42
CA TYR A 776 21.80 -20.13 -9.97
C TYR A 776 21.12 -20.95 -11.06
N ILE A 777 21.92 -21.53 -11.94
CA ILE A 777 21.43 -22.46 -12.96
C ILE A 777 22.13 -23.81 -12.75
N ASN A 778 21.34 -24.88 -12.73
CA ASN A 778 21.88 -26.22 -12.49
C ASN A 778 22.36 -26.87 -13.78
N GLN A 779 23.68 -26.89 -14.00
CA GLN A 779 24.28 -27.47 -15.20
C GLN A 779 24.33 -29.02 -15.18
N THR A 780 23.95 -29.66 -14.07
CA THR A 780 23.92 -31.13 -13.97
C THR A 780 22.61 -31.75 -14.45
N THR A 781 21.59 -30.92 -14.72
CA THR A 781 20.27 -31.39 -15.17
C THR A 781 20.37 -31.86 -16.62
N THR A 782 20.57 -33.17 -16.81
CA THR A 782 20.55 -33.80 -18.13
C THR A 782 19.10 -34.18 -18.50
N GLY A 783 18.47 -33.44 -19.41
CA GLY A 783 17.11 -33.67 -19.90
C GLY A 783 16.81 -32.90 -21.19
N GLN A 784 15.66 -33.17 -21.84
CA GLN A 784 15.21 -32.45 -23.06
C GLN A 784 14.78 -31.01 -22.79
N ASP A 785 14.55 -30.64 -21.53
CA ASP A 785 14.20 -29.28 -21.13
C ASP A 785 15.47 -28.47 -20.84
N GLU A 786 15.58 -27.26 -21.41
CA GLU A 786 16.70 -26.36 -21.13
C GLU A 786 16.80 -26.08 -19.62
N PRO A 787 18.01 -26.09 -19.03
CA PRO A 787 18.19 -25.79 -17.62
C PRO A 787 17.64 -24.39 -17.30
N GLY A 788 16.66 -24.34 -16.39
CA GLY A 788 16.05 -23.09 -15.93
C GLY A 788 16.84 -22.44 -14.80
N TRP A 789 16.72 -21.12 -14.66
CA TRP A 789 17.21 -20.40 -13.50
C TRP A 789 16.40 -20.73 -12.25
N GLU A 790 17.11 -21.04 -11.16
CA GLU A 790 16.57 -21.29 -9.83
C GLU A 790 16.99 -20.18 -8.86
N VAL A 791 16.18 -19.95 -7.82
CA VAL A 791 16.45 -18.91 -6.83
C VAL A 791 16.26 -19.46 -5.42
N LYS A 792 17.20 -19.14 -4.52
CA LYS A 792 17.07 -19.38 -3.07
C LYS A 792 17.45 -18.13 -2.29
N ARG A 793 16.92 -18.00 -1.07
CA ARG A 793 17.43 -16.98 -0.13
C ARG A 793 18.90 -17.23 0.14
N TRP A 794 19.71 -16.19 0.24
CA TRP A 794 21.16 -16.30 0.41
C TRP A 794 21.58 -17.20 1.58
N ARG A 795 20.90 -17.09 2.73
CA ARG A 795 21.15 -17.96 3.90
C ARG A 795 20.91 -19.44 3.59
N GLN A 796 19.86 -19.75 2.83
CA GLN A 796 19.54 -21.12 2.43
C GLN A 796 20.55 -21.63 1.41
N ALA A 797 20.97 -20.79 0.45
CA ALA A 797 21.99 -21.13 -0.53
C ALA A 797 23.35 -21.42 0.14
N LYS A 798 23.80 -20.57 1.09
CA LYS A 798 25.01 -20.82 1.90
C LYS A 798 24.88 -22.13 2.68
N ALA A 799 23.76 -22.36 3.37
CA ALA A 799 23.55 -23.57 4.17
C ALA A 799 23.52 -24.85 3.31
N ALA A 800 23.01 -24.77 2.07
CA ALA A 800 22.98 -25.87 1.13
C ALA A 800 24.33 -26.12 0.42
N GLY A 801 25.32 -25.23 0.60
CA GLY A 801 26.65 -25.37 -0.02
C GLY A 801 26.68 -25.11 -1.54
N ILE A 802 25.63 -24.51 -2.12
CA ILE A 802 25.54 -24.29 -3.57
C ILE A 802 26.27 -23.02 -4.03
N VAL A 803 26.60 -22.10 -3.12
CA VAL A 803 27.28 -20.84 -3.46
C VAL A 803 28.72 -21.14 -3.86
N GLY A 804 29.05 -20.90 -5.14
CA GLY A 804 30.38 -21.14 -5.69
C GLY A 804 30.69 -22.62 -5.98
N GLN A 805 29.69 -23.50 -5.92
CA GLN A 805 29.85 -24.91 -6.27
C GLN A 805 30.09 -25.07 -7.78
N ALA A 806 31.02 -25.94 -8.16
CA ALA A 806 31.25 -26.28 -9.57
C ALA A 806 29.98 -26.91 -10.18
N GLY A 807 29.62 -26.49 -11.40
CA GLY A 807 28.38 -26.92 -12.07
C GLY A 807 27.13 -26.12 -11.69
N LEU A 808 27.22 -25.18 -10.75
CA LEU A 808 26.11 -24.33 -10.29
C LEU A 808 26.50 -22.83 -10.36
N PRO A 809 26.76 -22.29 -11.56
CA PRO A 809 27.06 -20.87 -11.68
C PRO A 809 25.87 -20.03 -11.22
N GLY A 810 26.18 -18.89 -10.59
CA GLY A 810 25.16 -18.07 -9.98
C GLY A 810 25.67 -16.72 -9.49
N ALA A 811 24.72 -15.83 -9.21
CA ALA A 811 24.94 -14.46 -8.78
C ALA A 811 24.11 -14.13 -7.53
N ARG A 812 24.64 -13.26 -6.68
CA ARG A 812 23.91 -12.73 -5.53
C ARG A 812 23.18 -11.46 -5.94
N GLU A 813 21.90 -11.40 -5.61
CA GLU A 813 21.06 -10.22 -5.75
C GLU A 813 20.52 -9.82 -4.38
N ILE A 814 20.63 -8.54 -4.05
CA ILE A 814 20.18 -7.97 -2.78
C ILE A 814 19.22 -6.82 -3.07
N THR A 815 17.95 -7.02 -2.73
CA THR A 815 17.01 -5.93 -2.51
C THR A 815 17.22 -5.38 -1.11
N VAL A 816 17.69 -4.15 -1.01
CA VAL A 816 18.02 -3.52 0.27
C VAL A 816 16.73 -3.18 1.01
N ARG A 817 16.63 -3.66 2.25
CA ARG A 817 15.50 -3.36 3.14
C ARG A 817 15.40 -1.85 3.37
N SER A 818 14.19 -1.31 3.33
CA SER A 818 13.95 0.13 3.32
C SER A 818 14.46 0.85 4.56
N MET A 819 14.97 2.07 4.34
CA MET A 819 15.37 3.00 5.40
C MET A 819 14.16 3.66 6.10
N MET A 820 12.95 3.40 5.64
CA MET A 820 11.73 3.92 6.25
C MET A 820 11.58 3.42 7.70
N GLY A 821 10.97 4.25 8.55
CA GLY A 821 10.81 3.98 9.98
C GLY A 821 10.07 2.68 10.27
N ASP A 822 9.04 2.35 9.49
CA ASP A 822 8.24 1.13 9.68
C ASP A 822 9.04 -0.15 9.40
N PHE A 823 10.04 -0.04 8.52
CA PHE A 823 10.93 -1.14 8.14
C PHE A 823 12.21 -1.18 8.97
N GLY A 824 12.32 -0.36 10.02
CA GLY A 824 13.42 -0.40 10.99
C GLY A 824 14.60 0.50 10.67
N GLY A 825 14.44 1.47 9.76
CA GLY A 825 15.51 2.45 9.49
C GLY A 825 16.77 1.80 8.92
N ASN A 826 16.60 0.83 8.02
CA ASN A 826 17.71 -0.01 7.56
C ASN A 826 18.60 0.71 6.55
N ALA A 827 19.90 0.53 6.69
CA ALA A 827 20.92 0.89 5.70
C ALA A 827 21.71 -0.36 5.29
N GLY A 828 21.97 -0.53 3.99
CA GLY A 828 22.83 -1.58 3.47
C GLY A 828 24.32 -1.22 3.61
N LEU A 829 25.14 -2.19 4.03
CA LEU A 829 26.59 -2.07 4.10
C LEU A 829 27.19 -3.13 3.17
N LEU A 830 27.84 -2.70 2.10
CA LEU A 830 28.53 -3.56 1.15
C LEU A 830 30.04 -3.36 1.29
N SER A 831 30.77 -4.47 1.45
CA SER A 831 32.23 -4.49 1.42
C SER A 831 32.68 -5.31 0.24
N ILE A 832 33.53 -4.73 -0.60
CA ILE A 832 34.17 -5.39 -1.74
C ILE A 832 35.67 -5.21 -1.58
N TRP A 833 36.42 -6.30 -1.66
CA TRP A 833 37.88 -6.29 -1.55
C TRP A 833 38.49 -7.30 -2.51
N PHE A 834 39.71 -7.00 -2.94
CA PHE A 834 40.45 -7.87 -3.85
C PHE A 834 41.32 -8.85 -3.05
N ASP A 835 41.27 -10.14 -3.42
CA ASP A 835 42.15 -11.17 -2.87
C ASP A 835 43.23 -11.52 -3.90
N GLU A 836 44.43 -10.99 -3.68
CA GLU A 836 45.59 -11.19 -4.54
C GLU A 836 46.02 -12.66 -4.65
N ALA A 837 45.75 -13.49 -3.62
CA ALA A 837 46.13 -14.90 -3.65
C ALA A 837 45.29 -15.71 -4.64
N SER A 838 43.97 -15.47 -4.68
CA SER A 838 43.07 -16.08 -5.68
C SER A 838 42.98 -15.31 -6.99
N TRP A 839 43.50 -14.08 -7.03
CA TRP A 839 43.28 -13.08 -8.09
C TRP A 839 41.79 -12.80 -8.35
N GLU A 840 40.99 -12.72 -7.28
CA GLU A 840 39.54 -12.58 -7.39
C GLU A 840 38.99 -11.58 -6.37
N TRP A 841 37.96 -10.85 -6.79
CA TRP A 841 37.18 -10.01 -5.90
C TRP A 841 36.25 -10.84 -5.01
N LYS A 842 36.14 -10.40 -3.76
CA LYS A 842 35.23 -10.91 -2.73
C LYS A 842 34.28 -9.81 -2.30
N ALA A 843 33.05 -10.20 -1.99
CA ALA A 843 32.01 -9.27 -1.55
C ALA A 843 31.22 -9.85 -0.37
N GLU A 844 30.95 -9.01 0.62
CA GLU A 844 30.06 -9.32 1.74
C GLU A 844 29.08 -8.17 1.98
N TYR A 845 27.87 -8.53 2.41
CA TYR A 845 26.77 -7.59 2.63
C TYR A 845 26.16 -7.80 4.00
N ALA A 846 25.91 -6.70 4.70
CA ALA A 846 25.20 -6.64 5.96
C ALA A 846 24.15 -5.53 5.93
N THR A 847 23.17 -5.60 6.84
CA THR A 847 22.16 -4.56 7.01
C THR A 847 22.29 -3.96 8.41
N CYS A 848 22.23 -2.63 8.50
CA CYS A 848 22.33 -1.86 9.74
C CYS A 848 20.97 -1.22 10.05
N PRO A 849 20.19 -1.77 11.00
CA PRO A 849 18.94 -1.16 11.45
C PRO A 849 19.20 -0.05 12.48
N LEU A 850 18.68 1.15 12.25
CA LEU A 850 18.74 2.25 13.24
C LEU A 850 17.48 2.35 14.11
N GLY A 851 16.46 1.53 13.85
CA GLY A 851 15.25 1.45 14.64
C GLY A 851 14.05 2.13 13.98
N ARG A 852 12.97 2.32 14.74
CA ARG A 852 11.75 2.97 14.25
C ARG A 852 11.77 4.46 14.53
N GLN A 853 11.12 5.24 13.65
CA GLN A 853 10.99 6.70 13.76
C GLN A 853 10.38 7.20 15.07
N HIS A 854 9.59 6.39 15.78
CA HIS A 854 8.99 6.78 17.06
C HIS A 854 10.04 7.13 18.12
N PHE A 855 11.15 6.41 18.18
CA PHE A 855 12.22 6.72 19.14
C PHE A 855 12.88 8.06 18.82
N TRP A 856 13.11 8.34 17.54
CA TRP A 856 13.64 9.61 17.07
C TRP A 856 12.72 10.78 17.42
N TRP A 857 11.41 10.62 17.19
CA TRP A 857 10.41 11.62 17.57
C TRP A 857 10.33 11.84 19.07
N VAL A 858 10.32 10.77 19.88
CA VAL A 858 10.27 10.88 21.34
C VAL A 858 11.47 11.68 21.87
N VAL A 859 12.68 11.40 21.38
CA VAL A 859 13.89 12.13 21.79
C VAL A 859 13.76 13.62 21.46
N HIS A 860 13.42 13.97 20.22
CA HIS A 860 13.37 15.38 19.83
C HIS A 860 12.18 16.16 20.39
N VAL A 861 11.06 15.49 20.69
CA VAL A 861 9.96 16.12 21.42
C VAL A 861 10.36 16.38 22.88
N LEU A 862 11.08 15.45 23.53
CA LEU A 862 11.62 15.68 24.87
C LEU A 862 12.64 16.82 24.87
N ASP A 863 13.56 16.86 23.90
CA ASP A 863 14.51 17.96 23.73
C ASP A 863 13.77 19.30 23.60
N LEU A 864 12.71 19.35 22.79
CA LEU A 864 11.90 20.56 22.61
C LEU A 864 11.22 21.00 23.92
N ILE A 865 10.66 20.05 24.68
CA ILE A 865 10.05 20.33 25.99
C ILE A 865 11.09 20.88 26.97
N VAL A 866 12.29 20.30 27.01
CA VAL A 866 13.39 20.75 27.87
C VAL A 866 13.84 22.16 27.47
N VAL A 867 14.06 22.42 26.18
CA VAL A 867 14.45 23.74 25.67
C VAL A 867 13.36 24.78 25.97
N LEU A 868 12.09 24.45 25.75
CA LEU A 868 10.98 25.35 26.08
C LEU A 868 10.90 25.61 27.58
N GLY A 869 11.11 24.59 28.41
CA GLY A 869 11.18 24.72 29.87
C GLY A 869 12.31 25.66 30.31
N LEU A 870 13.50 25.56 29.69
CA LEU A 870 14.62 26.45 29.95
C LEU A 870 14.35 27.89 29.48
N LEU A 871 13.69 28.07 28.33
CA LEU A 871 13.29 29.39 27.84
C LEU A 871 12.22 30.04 28.72
N LEU A 872 11.24 29.28 29.18
CA LEU A 872 10.19 29.78 30.09
C LEU A 872 10.77 30.09 31.47
N SER A 873 11.68 29.26 31.97
CA SER A 873 12.37 29.50 33.25
C SER A 873 13.27 30.73 33.18
N SER A 874 14.05 30.89 32.10
CA SER A 874 14.88 32.09 31.92
C SER A 874 14.03 33.35 31.74
N LEU A 875 12.94 33.30 30.97
CA LEU A 875 11.99 34.40 30.85
C LEU A 875 11.35 34.76 32.19
N ALA A 876 10.96 33.75 32.98
CA ALA A 876 10.40 33.96 34.32
C ALA A 876 11.42 34.62 35.26
N THR A 877 12.69 34.22 35.17
CA THR A 877 13.78 34.80 35.95
C THR A 877 14.01 36.27 35.57
N VAL A 878 14.01 36.59 34.27
CA VAL A 878 14.15 37.97 33.76
C VAL A 878 12.96 38.84 34.16
N LEU A 879 11.73 38.36 33.97
CA LEU A 879 10.52 39.09 34.36
C LEU A 879 10.47 39.35 35.87
N SER A 880 10.89 38.37 36.68
CA SER A 880 11.04 38.55 38.13
C SER A 880 12.10 39.60 38.47
N ALA A 881 13.24 39.62 37.77
CA ALA A 881 14.29 40.62 37.95
C ALA A 881 13.85 42.05 37.54
N VAL A 882 12.92 42.18 36.58
CA VAL A 882 12.34 43.47 36.16
C VAL A 882 11.16 43.91 37.07
N GLY A 883 10.82 43.11 38.10
CA GLY A 883 9.80 43.47 39.09
C GLY A 883 8.37 43.02 38.76
N LEU A 884 8.19 42.22 37.70
CA LEU A 884 6.94 41.53 37.43
C LEU A 884 6.89 40.25 38.26
N ASN A 885 6.19 40.30 39.38
CA ASN A 885 6.13 39.21 40.36
C ASN A 885 5.17 38.10 39.88
N ILE A 886 5.72 37.12 39.14
CA ILE A 886 5.00 36.05 38.44
C ILE A 886 4.38 35.05 39.42
N ASP A 887 4.96 34.92 40.62
CA ASP A 887 4.48 34.02 41.68
C ASP A 887 3.05 34.37 42.12
N LYS A 888 2.65 35.65 42.07
CA LYS A 888 1.28 36.08 42.41
C LYS A 888 0.24 35.74 41.33
N LEU A 889 0.66 35.55 40.07
CA LEU A 889 -0.24 35.18 38.98
C LEU A 889 -0.49 33.66 38.95
N ALA A 890 0.55 32.85 39.15
CA ALA A 890 0.42 31.39 39.20
C ALA A 890 -0.38 30.92 40.43
N HIS A 891 -0.16 31.52 41.61
CA HIS A 891 -0.92 31.18 42.81
C HIS A 891 -2.42 31.54 42.72
N LYS A 892 -2.79 32.58 41.96
CA LYS A 892 -4.21 32.92 41.75
C LYS A 892 -4.94 31.97 40.79
N SER A 893 -4.22 31.30 39.89
CA SER A 893 -4.83 30.36 38.93
C SER A 893 -4.93 28.93 39.44
N VAL A 894 -4.12 28.54 40.43
CA VAL A 894 -4.17 27.18 41.03
C VAL A 894 -4.98 27.15 42.33
N ALA A 895 -5.17 28.29 43.02
CA ALA A 895 -5.98 28.37 44.23
C ALA A 895 -7.46 28.71 43.95
N GLN A 896 -8.17 27.82 43.27
CA GLN A 896 -9.62 27.67 43.42
C GLN A 896 -10.02 26.18 43.34
N PRO A 897 -9.86 25.41 44.42
CA PRO A 897 -10.77 24.29 44.65
C PRO A 897 -12.09 24.87 45.14
N CYS A 898 -13.18 24.54 44.44
CA CYS A 898 -14.55 24.90 44.81
C CYS A 898 -14.84 24.56 46.28
N THR A 899 -14.82 25.57 47.16
CA THR A 899 -15.49 25.50 48.46
C THR A 899 -16.95 25.95 48.26
N PRO A 900 -17.96 25.13 48.59
CA PRO A 900 -19.35 25.54 48.46
C PRO A 900 -19.65 26.64 49.49
N SER A 901 -20.11 27.79 49.01
CA SER A 901 -20.50 28.92 49.85
C SER A 901 -21.73 28.57 50.68
N LYS A 902 -21.55 28.50 52.00
CA LYS A 902 -22.64 28.65 52.96
C LYS A 902 -23.07 30.11 52.94
N GLU A 903 -24.16 30.41 52.25
CA GLU A 903 -24.90 31.66 52.45
C GLU A 903 -26.14 31.36 53.27
N THR A 904 -26.06 31.78 54.53
CA THR A 904 -27.14 31.85 55.50
C THR A 904 -28.23 32.80 55.03
N ALA A 905 -29.43 32.27 54.77
CA ALA A 905 -30.67 33.05 54.76
C ALA A 905 -31.64 32.44 55.78
N ASN A 906 -32.01 33.29 56.74
CA ASN A 906 -32.89 33.04 57.87
C ASN A 906 -34.21 32.38 57.49
N ILE A 907 -34.48 31.18 58.00
CA ILE A 907 -35.86 30.73 58.26
C ILE A 907 -35.89 30.13 59.67
N VAL A 908 -36.81 30.69 60.45
CA VAL A 908 -37.07 30.50 61.87
C VAL A 908 -37.45 29.05 62.19
N MET A 909 -36.75 28.45 63.16
CA MET A 909 -37.13 27.21 63.84
C MET A 909 -37.94 27.54 65.11
N PRO A 910 -39.01 26.79 65.44
CA PRO A 910 -39.45 26.65 66.82
C PRO A 910 -38.79 25.43 67.48
N THR A 911 -38.17 25.69 68.63
CA THR A 911 -37.45 24.78 69.51
C THR A 911 -38.33 23.92 70.42
N LYS A 912 -37.72 22.80 70.88
CA LYS A 912 -38.03 21.85 71.98
C LYS A 912 -38.48 20.46 71.47
N GLU A 913 -37.97 19.34 71.93
CA GLU A 913 -37.30 19.01 73.19
C GLU A 913 -36.43 17.74 73.02
N SER A 914 -35.44 17.62 73.90
CA SER A 914 -34.45 16.54 74.10
C SER A 914 -35.04 15.15 74.40
N ILE A 915 -34.26 14.07 74.19
CA ILE A 915 -33.94 12.99 75.16
C ILE A 915 -33.17 11.85 74.43
N ILE A 916 -31.85 11.73 74.65
CA ILE A 916 -31.11 10.70 75.44
C ILE A 916 -30.81 9.39 74.68
N LEU A 917 -29.50 9.11 74.61
CA LEU A 917 -28.85 7.85 74.29
C LEU A 917 -29.24 6.77 75.32
N ASP A 918 -29.56 5.55 74.90
CA ASP A 918 -28.64 4.45 75.19
C ASP A 918 -28.87 3.19 74.36
N ARG A 919 -27.76 2.50 74.24
CA ARG A 919 -27.44 1.19 73.67
C ARG A 919 -28.17 0.07 74.41
N ASP A 920 -28.78 -0.85 73.67
CA ASP A 920 -28.60 -2.29 73.86
C ASP A 920 -29.29 -3.08 72.73
N GLY A 921 -28.54 -4.02 72.17
CA GLY A 921 -29.03 -4.92 71.14
C GLY A 921 -29.73 -6.14 71.74
N ASN A 922 -30.82 -6.58 71.12
CA ASN A 922 -30.92 -7.98 70.74
C ASN A 922 -31.92 -8.21 69.58
N SER A 923 -31.42 -8.94 68.59
CA SER A 923 -32.07 -9.78 67.57
C SER A 923 -33.59 -9.67 67.35
N ARG A 924 -33.97 -9.19 66.16
CA ARG A 924 -34.72 -9.97 65.16
C ARG A 924 -34.51 -9.41 63.75
#